data_AF-A0AAE1ICH0-F1
#
_entry.id   AF-A0AAE1ICH0-F1
#
_cell.length_a   1.000
_cell.length_b   1.000
_cell.length_c   1.000
_cell.angle_alpha   90.00
_cell.angle_beta   90.00
_cell.angle_gamma   90.00
#
_symmetry.space_group_name_H-M   'P 1'
#
loop_
_entity.id
_entity.type
_entity.pdbx_description
1 polymer ?
#
loop_
_entity_poly.entity_id
_entity_poly.type
_entity_poly.pdbx_seq_one_letter_code
_entity_poly.pdbx_strand_id
1 'polypeptide(L)'
;MQHPKSLALLGAVCSLTVTVAAAGSVPRGVGPEFISHYQNKEFACIANPSIVISLDRVNDNTCDCPDGSDEPGTAACAFIDPLSPEQPLYGSPSGTTNTTRSLPGFWCNNKGHIGGYIPFTFVNDGICDYDVCCDGSDENGSANGVKCENRCAAIGKEYRRLAEERKKAHAKAIVKKQEMIKQASELRQQAEARVVALEKDVKDLEAKKEALEREYARVQNEEAGKIVRRKAGAGGKLGVLVGLAKDRVEELREALRLVTEDRETMRGKKNELEAILAQLKQDHDPNSKDEGVSAAIKSFEDWTAREASADQSEFLESDINEILKEDDETNGVNWKAFEEHQGDTDILYDFDAYIPPFIRDVLHDKIRIVRKWLISNGMMADPATDGSESSAVKAAREAAEGAAQELSQKTRELEQEKSDLQKDFGPSDIFRAIQGKCAEIDAGEYTYELCWLDKTLQKSKKGHASSNMGNYARIDIATADEEDRVDGRSLGSGPRMVMRYENGQTCWNGPQRRTDVWLGCAETEEIWRVSEAEKCVYKLEVGTPAACEDDTVKKSHEKDELTCITAAEPNVTIAGGKLKEGYPLQTTHRFGRQVIYSLDALLDEIYARPNHSYELYDPLRAIYKAEADTDTDTDTEAWSGQNPRQETSTERTKGGDDDPEVEAPVTPRNKRTGQWLRAAQS
;
A
#
# COMPACT_ATOMS: atom_id res chain seq x y z
N MET A 1 50.21 34.50 -27.12
CA MET A 1 51.39 35.25 -26.62
C MET A 1 50.93 36.26 -25.57
N GLN A 2 51.84 36.73 -24.73
CA GLN A 2 51.64 37.66 -23.59
C GLN A 2 51.08 37.02 -22.30
N HIS A 3 52.01 36.74 -21.36
CA HIS A 3 51.74 36.80 -19.93
C HIS A 3 51.40 38.24 -19.51
N PRO A 4 50.76 38.44 -18.35
CA PRO A 4 51.59 38.97 -17.26
C PRO A 4 51.32 38.40 -15.86
N LYS A 5 52.44 38.14 -15.16
CA LYS A 5 52.71 38.47 -13.75
C LYS A 5 51.89 37.78 -12.65
N SER A 6 52.52 36.75 -12.09
CA SER A 6 52.32 36.28 -10.72
C SER A 6 52.37 37.43 -9.71
N LEU A 7 51.46 37.41 -8.73
CA LEU A 7 51.53 38.25 -7.54
C LEU A 7 51.36 37.33 -6.33
N ALA A 8 52.47 37.08 -5.63
CA ALA A 8 52.50 36.17 -4.50
C ALA A 8 51.80 36.82 -3.30
N LEU A 9 50.75 36.18 -2.79
CA LEU A 9 50.07 36.59 -1.56
C LEU A 9 50.47 35.59 -0.46
N LEU A 10 51.24 36.08 0.50
CA LEU A 10 51.81 35.29 1.58
C LEU A 10 50.69 34.67 2.43
N GLY A 11 50.61 33.34 2.44
CA GLY A 11 49.77 32.62 3.37
C GLY A 11 50.30 32.78 4.79
N ALA A 12 49.55 33.50 5.63
CA ALA A 12 49.73 33.46 7.08
C ALA A 12 49.26 32.09 7.59
N VAL A 13 50.08 31.06 7.38
CA VAL A 13 49.91 29.77 8.03
C VAL A 13 50.14 30.02 9.52
N CYS A 14 49.04 30.10 10.28
CA CYS A 14 49.10 30.12 11.72
C CYS A 14 49.54 28.73 12.17
N SER A 15 50.85 28.51 12.22
CA SER A 15 51.47 27.30 12.72
C SER A 15 51.16 27.17 14.20
N LEU A 16 50.02 26.55 14.51
CA LEU A 16 49.82 25.82 15.76
C LEU A 16 50.84 24.68 15.77
N THR A 17 52.08 25.01 16.11
CA THR A 17 53.05 24.05 16.61
C THR A 17 52.48 23.53 17.91
N VAL A 18 51.69 22.46 17.82
CA VAL A 18 51.50 21.55 18.94
C VAL A 18 52.90 21.14 19.35
N THR A 19 53.39 21.75 20.42
CA THR A 19 54.58 21.28 21.12
C THR A 19 54.18 19.92 21.66
N VAL A 20 54.53 18.86 20.91
CA VAL A 20 54.55 17.50 21.42
C VAL A 20 55.60 17.51 22.52
N ALA A 21 55.16 17.82 23.74
CA ALA A 21 55.90 17.52 24.94
C ALA A 21 56.27 16.03 24.86
N ALA A 22 57.52 15.70 25.19
CA ALA A 22 58.01 14.34 25.07
C ALA A 22 57.04 13.39 25.77
N ALA A 23 56.45 12.47 25.00
CA ALA A 23 55.49 11.52 25.55
C ALA A 23 56.20 10.67 26.61
N GLY A 24 55.84 10.89 27.87
CA GLY A 24 55.97 9.84 28.88
C GLY A 24 55.28 8.60 28.34
N SER A 25 55.90 7.43 28.48
CA SER A 25 55.33 6.18 28.01
C SER A 25 53.99 5.94 28.68
N VAL A 26 52.90 6.05 27.91
CA VAL A 26 51.54 5.77 28.40
C VAL A 26 51.52 4.34 28.97
N PRO A 27 51.00 4.13 30.20
CA PRO A 27 50.94 2.79 30.78
C PRO A 27 50.13 1.82 29.91
N ARG A 28 50.50 0.53 29.96
CA ARG A 28 49.78 -0.55 29.25
C ARG A 28 48.31 -0.57 29.69
N GLY A 29 47.41 -0.85 28.75
CA GLY A 29 45.98 -1.02 29.00
C GLY A 29 45.18 0.27 29.23
N VAL A 30 45.81 1.45 29.18
CA VAL A 30 45.12 2.75 29.27
C VAL A 30 44.46 3.10 27.92
N GLY A 31 43.14 3.32 27.95
CA GLY A 31 42.38 3.80 26.79
C GLY A 31 42.55 5.30 26.51
N PRO A 32 42.33 5.75 25.26
CA PRO A 32 42.65 7.10 24.79
C PRO A 32 42.03 8.24 25.62
N GLU A 33 40.83 8.04 26.15
CA GLU A 33 40.10 8.98 27.00
C GLU A 33 40.75 9.15 28.38
N PHE A 34 41.35 8.09 28.94
CA PHE A 34 41.95 8.10 30.28
C PHE A 34 43.43 8.52 30.29
N ILE A 35 44.09 8.62 29.12
CA ILE A 35 45.53 8.96 28.99
C ILE A 35 45.91 10.21 29.81
N SER A 36 45.01 11.21 29.89
CA SER A 36 45.27 12.47 30.61
C SER A 36 45.58 12.28 32.11
N HIS A 37 45.06 11.22 32.74
CA HIS A 37 45.26 10.94 34.16
C HIS A 37 46.67 10.37 34.48
N TYR A 38 47.34 9.77 33.50
CA TYR A 38 48.62 9.05 33.68
C TYR A 38 49.86 9.81 33.20
N GLN A 39 49.74 11.13 32.93
CA GLN A 39 50.86 11.95 32.43
C GLN A 39 51.69 12.62 33.54
N ASN A 40 51.17 12.65 34.77
CA ASN A 40 51.82 13.31 35.90
C ASN A 40 52.83 12.38 36.61
N LYS A 41 53.75 12.96 37.38
CA LYS A 41 54.74 12.20 38.18
C LYS A 41 54.13 11.45 39.37
N GLU A 42 53.00 11.95 39.86
CA GLU A 42 52.20 11.37 40.91
C GLU A 42 50.83 11.05 40.30
N PHE A 43 50.29 9.87 40.60
CA PHE A 43 49.00 9.40 40.12
C PHE A 43 47.98 9.52 41.24
N ALA A 44 46.82 10.13 40.97
CA ALA A 44 45.69 10.18 41.90
C ALA A 44 44.60 9.25 41.37
N CYS A 45 44.03 8.40 42.22
CA CYS A 45 43.00 7.44 41.82
C CYS A 45 41.80 8.20 41.21
N ILE A 46 41.26 7.73 40.08
CA ILE A 46 40.36 8.53 39.21
C ILE A 46 39.06 8.93 39.92
N ALA A 47 38.36 8.00 40.56
CA ALA A 47 37.16 8.28 41.35
C ALA A 47 37.48 8.69 42.80
N ASN A 48 38.69 8.43 43.27
CA ASN A 48 39.13 8.66 44.66
C ASN A 48 40.39 9.53 44.74
N PRO A 49 40.34 10.82 44.31
CA PRO A 49 41.51 11.69 44.21
C PRO A 49 42.15 12.07 45.56
N SER A 50 41.58 11.60 46.68
CA SER A 50 42.18 11.70 48.01
C SER A 50 43.34 10.71 48.23
N ILE A 51 43.44 9.68 47.38
CA ILE A 51 44.51 8.68 47.40
C ILE A 51 45.46 9.01 46.25
N VAL A 52 46.73 9.27 46.59
CA VAL A 52 47.79 9.63 45.64
C VAL A 52 48.96 8.67 45.82
N ILE A 53 49.42 8.08 44.72
CA ILE A 53 50.50 7.09 44.66
C ILE A 53 51.60 7.54 43.68
N SER A 54 52.78 6.91 43.74
CA SER A 54 53.82 7.13 42.73
C SER A 54 53.40 6.53 41.40
N LEU A 55 53.79 7.15 40.28
CA LEU A 55 53.59 6.57 38.94
C LEU A 55 54.25 5.18 38.80
N ASP A 56 55.30 4.89 39.59
CA ASP A 56 55.97 3.58 39.62
C ASP A 56 55.10 2.43 40.11
N ARG A 57 53.97 2.74 40.79
CA ARG A 57 53.00 1.74 41.26
C ARG A 57 51.90 1.43 40.26
N VAL A 58 51.81 2.18 39.16
CA VAL A 58 50.82 1.93 38.12
C VAL A 58 51.26 0.71 37.30
N ASN A 59 50.43 -0.34 37.27
CA ASN A 59 50.73 -1.66 36.73
C ASN A 59 51.83 -2.42 37.49
N ASP A 60 51.86 -2.33 38.82
CA ASP A 60 52.83 -3.06 39.67
C ASP A 60 52.32 -4.44 40.16
N ASN A 61 51.14 -4.86 39.69
CA ASN A 61 50.41 -6.06 40.10
C ASN A 61 49.83 -6.02 41.53
N THR A 62 49.81 -4.86 42.19
CA THR A 62 49.10 -4.60 43.45
C THR A 62 47.90 -3.71 43.19
N CYS A 63 46.76 -4.00 43.82
CA CYS A 63 45.61 -3.10 43.77
C CYS A 63 45.65 -2.11 44.96
N ASP A 64 46.28 -0.96 44.75
CA ASP A 64 46.40 0.16 45.68
C ASP A 64 45.16 1.08 45.66
N CYS A 65 44.55 1.31 44.49
CA CYS A 65 43.38 2.18 44.37
C CYS A 65 42.07 1.39 44.57
N PRO A 66 41.15 1.84 45.44
CA PRO A 66 39.87 1.15 45.68
C PRO A 66 38.85 1.29 44.53
N ASP A 67 39.21 2.00 43.45
CA ASP A 67 38.44 2.10 42.21
C ASP A 67 39.08 1.34 41.03
N GLY A 68 40.23 0.70 41.27
CA GLY A 68 41.02 -0.07 40.30
C GLY A 68 41.67 0.74 39.18
N SER A 69 41.85 2.05 39.35
CA SER A 69 42.40 2.94 38.31
C SER A 69 43.93 2.91 38.18
N ASP A 70 44.63 2.36 39.16
CA ASP A 70 46.07 2.13 39.21
C ASP A 70 46.55 0.96 38.35
N GLU A 71 45.70 -0.03 38.10
CA GLU A 71 46.05 -1.26 37.37
C GLU A 71 45.34 -1.38 36.00
N PRO A 72 45.45 -0.40 35.08
CA PRO A 72 44.83 -0.47 33.75
C PRO A 72 45.37 -1.62 32.88
N GLY A 73 46.57 -2.13 33.20
CA GLY A 73 47.39 -3.03 32.40
C GLY A 73 47.64 -4.41 33.01
N THR A 74 46.98 -4.75 34.13
CA THR A 74 47.07 -6.05 34.80
C THR A 74 45.70 -6.52 35.30
N ALA A 75 45.61 -7.78 35.74
CA ALA A 75 44.41 -8.34 36.38
C ALA A 75 44.33 -8.08 37.90
N ALA A 76 45.25 -7.32 38.50
CA ALA A 76 45.35 -7.22 39.97
C ALA A 76 44.09 -6.64 40.62
N CYS A 77 43.43 -5.65 40.00
CA CYS A 77 42.15 -5.09 40.46
C CYS A 77 40.91 -5.79 39.85
N ALA A 78 41.05 -6.98 39.24
CA ALA A 78 39.93 -7.68 38.62
C ALA A 78 38.83 -8.11 39.62
N PHE A 79 39.17 -8.26 40.91
CA PHE A 79 38.25 -8.60 42.00
C PHE A 79 37.31 -7.46 42.44
N ILE A 80 37.57 -6.23 41.99
CA ILE A 80 36.67 -5.08 42.19
C ILE A 80 35.56 -5.21 41.15
N ASP A 81 34.54 -5.99 41.49
CA ASP A 81 33.43 -6.33 40.61
C ASP A 81 32.20 -6.75 41.43
N PRO A 82 30.96 -6.29 41.12
CA PRO A 82 29.74 -6.72 41.80
C PRO A 82 29.47 -8.23 41.74
N LEU A 83 30.09 -8.97 40.81
CA LEU A 83 29.96 -10.43 40.69
C LEU A 83 31.03 -11.20 41.49
N SER A 84 32.03 -10.50 42.04
CA SER A 84 33.08 -11.11 42.87
C SER A 84 32.63 -11.30 44.32
N PRO A 85 33.20 -12.25 45.08
CA PRO A 85 32.95 -12.39 46.51
C PRO A 85 33.23 -11.09 47.27
N GLU A 86 32.24 -10.61 48.02
CA GLU A 86 32.34 -9.34 48.74
C GLU A 86 33.38 -9.39 49.86
N GLN A 87 34.35 -8.48 49.83
CA GLN A 87 35.38 -8.29 50.85
C GLN A 87 35.42 -6.80 51.28
N PRO A 88 35.82 -6.47 52.53
CA PRO A 88 35.96 -5.07 52.96
C PRO A 88 37.01 -4.31 52.13
N LEU A 89 36.65 -3.15 51.59
CA LEU A 89 37.53 -2.31 50.77
C LEU A 89 37.38 -0.84 51.17
N TYR A 90 38.29 -0.35 52.01
CA TYR A 90 38.26 1.02 52.51
C TYR A 90 38.52 2.02 51.38
N GLY A 91 37.67 3.05 51.27
CA GLY A 91 37.71 4.02 50.17
C GLY A 91 36.90 3.62 48.93
N SER A 92 36.33 2.41 48.88
CA SER A 92 35.28 2.07 47.92
C SER A 92 33.99 2.86 48.23
N PRO A 93 33.21 3.31 47.22
CA PRO A 93 31.90 3.93 47.43
C PRO A 93 30.91 3.08 48.24
N SER A 94 31.00 1.74 48.14
CA SER A 94 30.19 0.79 48.92
C SER A 94 30.86 0.35 50.23
N GLY A 95 32.13 0.69 50.45
CA GLY A 95 32.96 0.18 51.55
C GLY A 95 33.42 -1.27 51.35
N THR A 96 33.07 -1.91 50.24
CA THR A 96 33.42 -3.30 49.90
C THR A 96 33.86 -3.42 48.45
N THR A 97 34.33 -4.61 48.05
CA THR A 97 34.72 -4.93 46.66
C THR A 97 33.54 -4.99 45.69
N ASN A 98 32.30 -4.99 46.21
CA ASN A 98 31.08 -4.85 45.41
C ASN A 98 30.91 -3.38 45.00
N THR A 99 31.69 -2.95 44.01
CA THR A 99 31.62 -1.62 43.38
C THR A 99 32.00 -1.72 41.91
N THR A 100 31.55 -0.75 41.11
CA THR A 100 32.02 -0.57 39.73
C THR A 100 33.41 0.07 39.72
N ARG A 101 34.31 -0.43 38.86
CA ARG A 101 35.63 0.18 38.58
C ARG A 101 35.49 1.51 37.84
N SER A 102 36.50 2.37 37.98
CA SER A 102 36.60 3.62 37.20
C SER A 102 36.94 3.39 35.72
N LEU A 103 37.63 2.28 35.43
CA LEU A 103 38.02 1.90 34.08
C LEU A 103 37.07 0.81 33.53
N PRO A 104 36.65 0.88 32.26
CA PRO A 104 35.74 -0.10 31.67
C PRO A 104 36.41 -1.45 31.38
N GLY A 105 37.73 -1.49 31.23
CA GLY A 105 38.51 -2.68 30.93
C GLY A 105 39.97 -2.35 30.61
N PHE A 106 40.73 -3.36 30.21
CA PHE A 106 42.06 -3.22 29.63
C PHE A 106 41.94 -2.82 28.15
N TRP A 107 42.62 -1.75 27.74
CA TRP A 107 42.60 -1.26 26.36
C TRP A 107 43.64 -1.96 25.46
N CYS A 108 43.17 -2.69 24.46
CA CYS A 108 43.98 -3.21 23.37
C CYS A 108 44.01 -2.22 22.20
N ASN A 109 45.19 -1.68 21.88
CA ASN A 109 45.33 -0.62 20.87
C ASN A 109 45.24 -1.17 19.43
N ASN A 110 45.43 -2.47 19.21
CA ASN A 110 45.08 -3.20 17.99
C ASN A 110 45.57 -2.55 16.69
N LYS A 111 46.85 -2.18 16.62
CA LYS A 111 47.41 -1.43 15.46
C LYS A 111 47.17 -2.19 14.14
N GLY A 112 46.33 -1.62 13.27
CA GLY A 112 45.92 -2.21 11.99
C GLY A 112 44.47 -2.72 11.97
N HIS A 113 43.80 -2.80 13.12
CA HIS A 113 42.37 -3.03 13.29
C HIS A 113 41.76 -1.90 14.17
N ILE A 114 40.64 -2.15 14.84
CA ILE A 114 39.95 -1.22 15.75
C ILE A 114 40.38 -1.56 17.19
N GLY A 115 40.66 -0.54 18.00
CA GLY A 115 40.97 -0.72 19.43
C GLY A 115 39.71 -1.04 20.24
N GLY A 116 39.87 -1.84 21.29
CA GLY A 116 38.75 -2.32 22.09
C GLY A 116 39.15 -2.60 23.54
N TYR A 117 38.14 -2.69 24.41
CA TYR A 117 38.29 -3.03 25.82
C TYR A 117 38.02 -4.51 26.05
N ILE A 118 38.90 -5.18 26.79
CA ILE A 118 38.66 -6.52 27.34
C ILE A 118 38.46 -6.45 28.86
N PRO A 119 37.70 -7.38 29.47
CA PRO A 119 37.62 -7.49 30.92
C PRO A 119 39.00 -7.71 31.56
N PHE A 120 39.26 -7.09 32.72
CA PHE A 120 40.53 -7.26 33.45
C PHE A 120 40.82 -8.72 33.85
N THR A 121 39.80 -9.56 33.94
CA THR A 121 39.92 -11.01 34.20
C THR A 121 40.63 -11.77 33.10
N PHE A 122 40.67 -11.22 31.87
CA PHE A 122 41.31 -11.84 30.70
C PHE A 122 42.76 -11.36 30.49
N VAL A 123 43.33 -10.62 31.45
CA VAL A 123 44.67 -10.02 31.32
C VAL A 123 45.72 -10.89 32.01
N ASN A 124 46.55 -11.57 31.22
CA ASN A 124 47.54 -12.55 31.67
C ASN A 124 46.93 -13.84 32.29
N ASP A 125 45.77 -14.30 31.80
CA ASP A 125 45.13 -15.55 32.23
C ASP A 125 45.69 -16.81 31.51
N GLY A 126 46.47 -16.61 30.43
CA GLY A 126 47.08 -17.65 29.61
C GLY A 126 46.33 -17.96 28.31
N ILE A 127 45.28 -17.22 27.98
CA ILE A 127 44.50 -17.32 26.72
C ILE A 127 44.79 -16.09 25.85
N CYS A 128 44.79 -16.24 24.53
CA CYS A 128 44.96 -15.12 23.60
C CYS A 128 43.58 -14.70 23.05
N ASP A 129 43.03 -13.58 23.52
CA ASP A 129 41.67 -13.12 23.18
C ASP A 129 41.62 -12.34 21.87
N TYR A 130 41.97 -13.00 20.77
CA TYR A 130 42.06 -12.37 19.44
C TYR A 130 40.76 -11.76 18.90
N ASP A 131 39.60 -12.09 19.47
CA ASP A 131 38.30 -11.53 19.07
C ASP A 131 38.20 -10.03 19.35
N VAL A 132 38.84 -9.56 20.44
CA VAL A 132 38.88 -8.14 20.82
C VAL A 132 40.33 -7.64 20.94
N CYS A 133 41.27 -8.44 21.43
CA CYS A 133 42.69 -8.09 21.61
C CYS A 133 43.58 -8.71 20.50
N CYS A 134 43.34 -8.32 19.25
CA CYS A 134 44.04 -8.92 18.10
C CYS A 134 45.56 -8.71 18.08
N ASP A 135 46.11 -7.81 18.91
CA ASP A 135 47.54 -7.54 18.97
C ASP A 135 48.33 -8.45 19.93
N GLY A 136 47.64 -9.24 20.76
CA GLY A 136 48.24 -10.09 21.77
C GLY A 136 48.82 -9.29 22.94
N SER A 137 48.30 -8.08 23.22
CA SER A 137 48.76 -7.22 24.33
C SER A 137 48.11 -7.53 25.67
N ASP A 138 47.12 -8.43 25.70
CA ASP A 138 46.53 -9.15 26.84
C ASP A 138 47.55 -10.04 27.57
N GLU A 139 48.35 -10.79 26.81
CA GLU A 139 49.35 -11.73 27.30
C GLU A 139 50.78 -11.21 27.05
N ASN A 140 51.35 -10.44 27.98
CA ASN A 140 52.71 -9.89 27.78
C ASN A 140 53.85 -10.94 27.91
N GLY A 141 53.50 -12.22 28.10
CA GLY A 141 54.43 -13.34 28.24
C GLY A 141 55.01 -13.55 29.65
N SER A 142 54.70 -12.70 30.62
CA SER A 142 55.30 -12.76 31.97
C SER A 142 54.61 -13.75 32.92
N ALA A 143 53.31 -14.03 32.74
CA ALA A 143 52.55 -14.86 33.68
C ALA A 143 52.71 -16.37 33.44
N ASN A 144 52.44 -16.84 32.22
CA ASN A 144 52.28 -18.28 31.93
C ASN A 144 53.14 -18.82 30.77
N GLY A 145 54.09 -18.03 30.24
CA GLY A 145 54.96 -18.44 29.12
C GLY A 145 54.26 -18.59 27.76
N VAL A 146 52.96 -18.27 27.69
CA VAL A 146 52.20 -18.12 26.45
C VAL A 146 52.70 -16.89 25.71
N LYS A 147 52.80 -16.99 24.38
CA LYS A 147 53.23 -15.89 23.51
C LYS A 147 52.23 -15.71 22.38
N CYS A 148 51.37 -14.72 22.51
CA CYS A 148 50.38 -14.39 21.48
C CYS A 148 51.04 -13.71 20.27
N GLU A 149 50.46 -13.91 19.09
CA GLU A 149 50.93 -13.38 17.81
C GLU A 149 50.02 -12.21 17.40
N ASN A 150 50.59 -11.10 16.92
CA ASN A 150 49.76 -10.00 16.43
C ASN A 150 49.02 -10.40 15.12
N ARG A 151 47.70 -10.57 15.21
CA ARG A 151 46.80 -10.94 14.10
C ARG A 151 46.01 -9.77 13.54
N CYS A 152 46.10 -8.58 14.13
CA CYS A 152 45.38 -7.37 13.70
C CYS A 152 45.54 -7.02 12.22
N ALA A 153 46.71 -7.28 11.63
CA ALA A 153 46.95 -6.99 10.22
C ALA A 153 46.05 -7.82 9.28
N ALA A 154 45.78 -9.09 9.63
CA ALA A 154 44.92 -9.99 8.87
C ALA A 154 43.44 -9.68 9.13
N ILE A 155 43.04 -9.65 10.41
CA ILE A 155 41.65 -9.36 10.83
C ILE A 155 41.22 -7.98 10.33
N GLY A 156 42.06 -6.95 10.51
CA GLY A 156 41.79 -5.59 10.05
C GLY A 156 41.74 -5.45 8.52
N LYS A 157 42.46 -6.30 7.76
CA LYS A 157 42.34 -6.32 6.29
C LYS A 157 40.97 -6.84 5.87
N GLU A 158 40.50 -7.92 6.49
CA GLU A 158 39.20 -8.51 6.19
C GLU A 158 38.05 -7.60 6.65
N TYR A 159 38.15 -7.01 7.84
CA TYR A 159 37.22 -5.99 8.31
C TYR A 159 37.11 -4.81 7.35
N ARG A 160 38.24 -4.31 6.81
CA ARG A 160 38.23 -3.23 5.79
C ARG A 160 37.55 -3.66 4.50
N ARG A 161 37.76 -4.90 4.03
CA ARG A 161 37.10 -5.46 2.85
C ARG A 161 35.57 -5.45 3.03
N LEU A 162 35.09 -6.02 4.14
CA LEU A 162 33.67 -6.07 4.47
C LEU A 162 33.07 -4.67 4.71
N ALA A 163 33.82 -3.76 5.33
CA ALA A 163 33.39 -2.37 5.52
C ALA A 163 33.29 -1.58 4.20
N GLU A 164 34.21 -1.82 3.25
CA GLU A 164 34.11 -1.25 1.90
C GLU A 164 32.92 -1.82 1.12
N GLU A 165 32.65 -3.12 1.22
CA GLU A 165 31.51 -3.77 0.59
C GLU A 165 30.18 -3.22 1.15
N ARG A 166 30.06 -3.10 2.49
CA ARG A 166 28.92 -2.43 3.15
C ARG A 166 28.77 -0.97 2.71
N LYS A 167 29.85 -0.19 2.64
CA LYS A 167 29.80 1.21 2.14
C LYS A 167 29.36 1.30 0.67
N LYS A 168 29.82 0.39 -0.18
CA LYS A 168 29.40 0.32 -1.60
C LYS A 168 27.92 -0.06 -1.72
N ALA A 169 27.44 -1.02 -0.92
CA ALA A 169 26.02 -1.39 -0.87
C ALA A 169 25.14 -0.24 -0.37
N HIS A 170 25.53 0.43 0.72
CA HIS A 170 24.82 1.61 1.25
C HIS A 170 24.75 2.75 0.22
N ALA A 171 25.87 3.08 -0.45
CA ALA A 171 25.90 4.11 -1.46
C ALA A 171 24.94 3.82 -2.64
N LYS A 172 24.85 2.56 -3.09
CA LYS A 172 23.86 2.16 -4.10
C LYS A 172 22.42 2.23 -3.60
N ALA A 173 22.18 1.84 -2.34
CA ALA A 173 20.86 1.91 -1.72
C ALA A 173 20.35 3.36 -1.65
N ILE A 174 21.21 4.33 -1.32
CA ILE A 174 20.88 5.75 -1.37
C ILE A 174 20.55 6.23 -2.79
N VAL A 175 21.27 5.77 -3.83
CA VAL A 175 20.93 6.10 -5.22
C VAL A 175 19.54 5.55 -5.60
N LYS A 176 19.23 4.31 -5.22
CA LYS A 176 17.90 3.71 -5.42
C LYS A 176 16.80 4.45 -4.64
N LYS A 177 17.07 4.85 -3.39
CA LYS A 177 16.16 5.69 -2.58
C LYS A 177 15.82 7.00 -3.30
N GLN A 178 16.82 7.68 -3.88
CA GLN A 178 16.61 8.92 -4.65
C GLN A 178 15.76 8.67 -5.91
N GLU A 179 15.96 7.54 -6.60
CA GLU A 179 15.11 7.12 -7.72
C GLU A 179 13.66 6.86 -7.26
N MET A 180 13.46 6.16 -6.14
CA MET A 180 12.14 5.91 -5.56
C MET A 180 11.41 7.20 -5.15
N ILE A 181 12.11 8.17 -4.55
CA ILE A 181 11.54 9.48 -4.21
C ILE A 181 11.07 10.21 -5.48
N LYS A 182 11.87 10.17 -6.55
CA LYS A 182 11.49 10.75 -7.85
C LYS A 182 10.24 10.06 -8.40
N GLN A 183 10.22 8.73 -8.46
CA GLN A 183 9.07 7.94 -8.91
C GLN A 183 7.82 8.21 -8.06
N ALA A 184 7.94 8.27 -6.73
CA ALA A 184 6.85 8.60 -5.82
C ALA A 184 6.26 10.00 -6.10
N SER A 185 7.12 11.00 -6.31
CA SER A 185 6.69 12.37 -6.64
C SER A 185 5.96 12.45 -7.99
N GLU A 186 6.42 11.71 -9.00
CA GLU A 186 5.76 11.61 -10.32
C GLU A 186 4.40 10.91 -10.21
N LEU A 187 4.31 9.79 -9.46
CA LEU A 187 3.07 9.06 -9.21
C LEU A 187 2.05 9.89 -8.40
N ARG A 188 2.53 10.75 -7.49
CA ARG A 188 1.67 11.69 -6.74
C ARG A 188 1.11 12.77 -7.66
N GLN A 189 1.95 13.43 -8.47
CA GLN A 189 1.50 14.44 -9.44
C GLN A 189 0.50 13.85 -10.45
N GLN A 190 0.70 12.61 -10.88
CA GLN A 190 -0.26 11.91 -11.75
C GLN A 190 -1.60 11.66 -11.05
N ALA A 191 -1.61 11.27 -9.77
CA ALA A 191 -2.85 11.08 -9.01
C ALA A 191 -3.58 12.41 -8.76
N GLU A 192 -2.86 13.48 -8.39
CA GLU A 192 -3.42 14.82 -8.25
C GLU A 192 -4.04 15.32 -9.58
N ALA A 193 -3.36 15.09 -10.72
CA ALA A 193 -3.89 15.40 -12.04
C ALA A 193 -5.14 14.57 -12.41
N ARG A 194 -5.17 13.27 -12.05
CA ARG A 194 -6.37 12.43 -12.25
C ARG A 194 -7.55 12.90 -11.39
N VAL A 195 -7.32 13.31 -10.15
CA VAL A 195 -8.37 13.90 -9.30
C VAL A 195 -8.93 15.17 -9.93
N VAL A 196 -8.09 16.09 -10.40
CA VAL A 196 -8.56 17.33 -11.07
C VAL A 196 -9.36 17.02 -12.35
N ALA A 197 -8.96 16.00 -13.12
CA ALA A 197 -9.72 15.55 -14.29
C ALA A 197 -11.09 14.96 -13.89
N LEU A 198 -11.11 14.04 -12.91
CA LEU A 198 -12.34 13.43 -12.41
C LEU A 198 -13.29 14.44 -11.76
N GLU A 199 -12.79 15.45 -11.05
CA GLU A 199 -13.63 16.55 -10.51
C GLU A 199 -14.30 17.38 -11.61
N LYS A 200 -13.65 17.50 -12.78
CA LYS A 200 -14.25 18.15 -13.94
C LYS A 200 -15.28 17.23 -14.60
N ASP A 201 -14.92 15.97 -14.84
CA ASP A 201 -15.82 14.98 -15.46
C ASP A 201 -17.10 14.79 -14.63
N VAL A 202 -16.99 14.76 -13.29
CA VAL A 202 -18.14 14.72 -12.38
C VAL A 202 -19.04 15.94 -12.56
N LYS A 203 -18.51 17.17 -12.61
CA LYS A 203 -19.31 18.38 -12.86
C LYS A 203 -19.95 18.41 -14.24
N ASP A 204 -19.22 17.98 -15.26
CA ASP A 204 -19.74 17.88 -16.63
C ASP A 204 -20.85 16.80 -16.74
N LEU A 205 -20.75 15.70 -15.96
CA LEU A 205 -21.78 14.66 -15.85
C LEU A 205 -22.98 15.08 -14.99
N GLU A 206 -22.79 15.85 -13.91
CA GLU A 206 -23.88 16.46 -13.14
C GLU A 206 -24.73 17.37 -14.03
N ALA A 207 -24.08 18.23 -14.82
CA ALA A 207 -24.76 19.11 -15.78
C ALA A 207 -25.50 18.33 -16.89
N LYS A 208 -24.90 17.27 -17.43
CA LYS A 208 -25.56 16.36 -18.40
C LYS A 208 -26.76 15.65 -17.77
N LYS A 209 -26.62 15.15 -16.54
CA LYS A 209 -27.71 14.49 -15.80
C LYS A 209 -28.88 15.47 -15.60
N GLU A 210 -28.64 16.69 -15.12
CA GLU A 210 -29.69 17.70 -14.94
C GLU A 210 -30.35 18.09 -16.28
N ALA A 211 -29.60 18.11 -17.39
CA ALA A 211 -30.16 18.32 -18.72
C ALA A 211 -31.06 17.14 -19.17
N LEU A 212 -30.63 15.90 -18.96
CA LEU A 212 -31.38 14.69 -19.29
C LEU A 212 -32.60 14.47 -18.39
N GLU A 213 -32.53 14.80 -17.10
CA GLU A 213 -33.69 14.76 -16.20
C GLU A 213 -34.74 15.81 -16.59
N ARG A 214 -34.32 17.02 -17.01
CA ARG A 214 -35.23 18.02 -17.58
C ARG A 214 -35.84 17.58 -18.91
N GLU A 215 -35.08 16.91 -19.76
CA GLU A 215 -35.57 16.37 -21.03
C GLU A 215 -36.52 15.19 -20.82
N TYR A 216 -36.22 14.28 -19.89
CA TYR A 216 -37.12 13.21 -19.46
C TYR A 216 -38.43 13.78 -18.92
N ALA A 217 -38.37 14.77 -18.03
CA ALA A 217 -39.55 15.46 -17.52
C ALA A 217 -40.34 16.15 -18.65
N ARG A 218 -39.67 16.73 -19.66
CA ARG A 218 -40.32 17.31 -20.85
C ARG A 218 -41.06 16.24 -21.65
N VAL A 219 -40.38 15.15 -22.01
CA VAL A 219 -40.93 14.04 -22.79
C VAL A 219 -42.09 13.36 -22.05
N GLN A 220 -41.94 13.07 -20.75
CA GLN A 220 -43.01 12.52 -19.91
C GLN A 220 -44.25 13.43 -19.89
N ASN A 221 -44.05 14.75 -19.75
CA ASN A 221 -45.14 15.73 -19.80
C ASN A 221 -45.76 15.87 -21.20
N GLU A 222 -45.01 15.69 -22.27
CA GLU A 222 -45.54 15.69 -23.65
C GLU A 222 -46.36 14.45 -23.92
N GLU A 223 -45.88 13.27 -23.51
CA GLU A 223 -46.52 11.97 -23.71
C GLU A 223 -47.78 11.81 -22.83
N ALA A 224 -47.75 12.17 -21.55
CA ALA A 224 -48.94 12.24 -20.69
C ALA A 224 -49.98 13.26 -21.19
N GLY A 225 -49.54 14.27 -21.96
CA GLY A 225 -50.41 15.22 -22.64
C GLY A 225 -51.00 14.70 -23.95
N LYS A 226 -50.34 13.76 -24.63
CA LYS A 226 -50.85 13.21 -25.89
C LYS A 226 -52.14 12.44 -25.59
N ILE A 227 -53.18 12.76 -26.35
CA ILE A 227 -54.32 11.87 -26.45
C ILE A 227 -53.76 10.55 -26.97
N VAL A 228 -53.99 9.44 -26.27
CA VAL A 228 -53.96 8.13 -26.90
C VAL A 228 -55.09 8.15 -27.93
N ARG A 229 -54.79 8.69 -29.13
CA ARG A 229 -55.37 8.16 -30.35
C ARG A 229 -54.95 6.70 -30.33
N ARG A 230 -55.82 5.84 -29.76
CA ARG A 230 -56.05 4.52 -30.35
C ARG A 230 -56.15 4.82 -31.83
N LYS A 231 -55.19 4.33 -32.62
CA LYS A 231 -55.04 4.69 -34.02
C LYS A 231 -56.40 4.46 -34.69
N ALA A 232 -57.18 5.52 -34.92
CA ALA A 232 -58.41 5.47 -35.68
C ALA A 232 -57.93 5.36 -37.11
N GLY A 233 -57.90 4.13 -37.61
CA GLY A 233 -56.88 3.66 -38.57
C GLY A 233 -56.26 2.30 -38.23
N ALA A 234 -56.64 1.66 -37.11
CA ALA A 234 -56.56 0.22 -36.94
C ALA A 234 -57.71 -0.46 -37.71
N GLY A 235 -57.71 -0.26 -39.04
CA GLY A 235 -58.66 -0.84 -39.99
C GLY A 235 -58.53 -2.35 -40.05
N GLY A 236 -59.29 -3.04 -39.20
CA GLY A 236 -59.45 -4.49 -39.19
C GLY A 236 -58.21 -5.30 -38.83
N LYS A 237 -58.39 -6.63 -38.75
CA LYS A 237 -57.28 -7.58 -38.56
C LYS A 237 -56.23 -7.48 -39.67
N LEU A 238 -56.61 -7.00 -40.85
CA LEU A 238 -55.74 -6.87 -42.01
C LEU A 238 -54.67 -5.79 -41.79
N GLY A 239 -55.02 -4.59 -41.32
CA GLY A 239 -54.03 -3.51 -41.08
C GLY A 239 -53.00 -3.87 -40.01
N VAL A 240 -53.43 -4.61 -38.97
CA VAL A 240 -52.51 -5.15 -37.95
C VAL A 240 -51.60 -6.23 -38.55
N LEU A 241 -52.13 -7.09 -39.42
CA LEU A 241 -51.34 -8.11 -40.11
C LEU A 241 -50.33 -7.49 -41.09
N VAL A 242 -50.70 -6.43 -41.81
CA VAL A 242 -49.82 -5.70 -42.74
C VAL A 242 -48.71 -4.99 -41.99
N GLY A 243 -49.00 -4.33 -40.86
CA GLY A 243 -47.97 -3.76 -39.99
C GLY A 243 -46.99 -4.82 -39.48
N LEU A 244 -47.52 -5.90 -38.86
CA LEU A 244 -46.69 -6.99 -38.34
C LEU A 244 -45.89 -7.71 -39.45
N ALA A 245 -46.44 -7.83 -40.66
CA ALA A 245 -45.75 -8.40 -41.81
C ALA A 245 -44.63 -7.48 -42.30
N LYS A 246 -44.86 -6.16 -42.37
CA LYS A 246 -43.85 -5.17 -42.74
C LYS A 246 -42.69 -5.17 -41.73
N ASP A 247 -43.00 -5.12 -40.44
CA ASP A 247 -41.99 -5.17 -39.36
C ASP A 247 -41.15 -6.47 -39.44
N ARG A 248 -41.79 -7.62 -39.74
CA ARG A 248 -41.09 -8.91 -39.90
C ARG A 248 -40.31 -9.03 -41.20
N VAL A 249 -40.74 -8.41 -42.29
CA VAL A 249 -39.98 -8.34 -43.54
C VAL A 249 -38.71 -7.50 -43.34
N GLU A 250 -38.82 -6.37 -42.62
CA GLU A 250 -37.68 -5.51 -42.31
C GLU A 250 -36.67 -6.19 -41.37
N GLU A 251 -37.15 -6.87 -40.32
CA GLU A 251 -36.31 -7.67 -39.42
C GLU A 251 -35.57 -8.80 -40.17
N LEU A 252 -36.23 -9.47 -41.12
CA LEU A 252 -35.61 -10.49 -41.97
C LEU A 252 -34.61 -9.88 -42.97
N ARG A 253 -34.87 -8.68 -43.49
CA ARG A 253 -33.97 -7.94 -44.39
C ARG A 253 -32.69 -7.54 -43.67
N GLU A 254 -32.80 -6.99 -42.46
CA GLU A 254 -31.63 -6.62 -41.64
C GLU A 254 -30.84 -7.85 -41.19
N ALA A 255 -31.52 -8.95 -40.82
CA ALA A 255 -30.84 -10.22 -40.53
C ALA A 255 -30.09 -10.77 -41.76
N LEU A 256 -30.66 -10.66 -42.97
CA LEU A 256 -30.01 -11.05 -44.22
C LEU A 256 -28.82 -10.13 -44.55
N ARG A 257 -28.92 -8.82 -44.26
CA ARG A 257 -27.83 -7.84 -44.41
C ARG A 257 -26.64 -8.19 -43.52
N LEU A 258 -26.89 -8.50 -42.25
CA LEU A 258 -25.84 -8.92 -41.31
C LEU A 258 -25.19 -10.24 -41.73
N VAL A 259 -25.96 -11.25 -42.14
CA VAL A 259 -25.43 -12.54 -42.60
C VAL A 259 -24.61 -12.40 -43.90
N THR A 260 -24.96 -11.47 -44.78
CA THR A 260 -24.17 -11.19 -46.00
C THR A 260 -22.89 -10.41 -45.70
N GLU A 261 -22.92 -9.46 -44.76
CA GLU A 261 -21.73 -8.74 -44.27
C GLU A 261 -20.73 -9.69 -43.56
N ASP A 262 -21.22 -10.61 -42.73
CA ASP A 262 -20.42 -11.68 -42.12
C ASP A 262 -19.84 -12.64 -43.18
N ARG A 263 -20.63 -13.02 -44.20
CA ARG A 263 -20.19 -13.88 -45.31
C ARG A 263 -19.04 -13.24 -46.08
N GLU A 264 -19.14 -11.97 -46.43
CA GLU A 264 -18.08 -11.26 -47.15
C GLU A 264 -16.84 -11.04 -46.26
N THR A 265 -17.02 -10.80 -44.96
CA THR A 265 -15.91 -10.75 -44.00
C THR A 265 -15.18 -12.10 -43.89
N MET A 266 -15.91 -13.21 -43.88
CA MET A 266 -15.33 -14.56 -43.87
C MET A 266 -14.67 -14.92 -45.20
N ARG A 267 -15.22 -14.48 -46.35
CA ARG A 267 -14.58 -14.59 -47.67
C ARG A 267 -13.29 -13.80 -47.74
N GLY A 268 -13.25 -12.57 -47.25
CA GLY A 268 -12.03 -11.76 -47.16
C GLY A 268 -10.92 -12.49 -46.39
N LYS A 269 -11.24 -13.01 -45.20
CA LYS A 269 -10.32 -13.82 -44.38
C LYS A 269 -9.87 -15.11 -45.08
N LYS A 270 -10.79 -15.80 -45.77
CA LYS A 270 -10.47 -16.99 -46.57
C LYS A 270 -9.45 -16.64 -47.66
N ASN A 271 -9.72 -15.60 -48.45
CA ASN A 271 -8.87 -15.18 -49.56
C ASN A 271 -7.48 -14.71 -49.09
N GLU A 272 -7.40 -14.05 -47.93
CA GLU A 272 -6.14 -13.66 -47.29
C GLU A 272 -5.33 -14.90 -46.85
N LEU A 273 -5.97 -15.88 -46.22
CA LEU A 273 -5.33 -17.14 -45.83
C LEU A 273 -4.90 -17.97 -47.05
N GLU A 274 -5.71 -18.01 -48.11
CA GLU A 274 -5.34 -18.61 -49.40
C GLU A 274 -4.11 -17.94 -50.01
N ALA A 275 -4.04 -16.61 -50.01
CA ALA A 275 -2.90 -15.86 -50.53
C ALA A 275 -1.61 -16.15 -49.74
N ILE A 276 -1.70 -16.20 -48.40
CA ILE A 276 -0.57 -16.55 -47.52
C ILE A 276 -0.10 -17.99 -47.77
N LEU A 277 -1.03 -18.95 -47.89
CA LEU A 277 -0.70 -20.36 -48.14
C LEU A 277 -0.18 -20.60 -49.57
N ALA A 278 -0.69 -19.87 -50.55
CA ALA A 278 -0.18 -19.89 -51.92
C ALA A 278 1.24 -19.32 -52.00
N GLN A 279 1.52 -18.22 -51.30
CA GLN A 279 2.88 -17.67 -51.18
C GLN A 279 3.81 -18.64 -50.46
N LEU A 280 3.37 -19.23 -49.33
CA LEU A 280 4.14 -20.23 -48.59
C LEU A 280 4.51 -21.43 -49.47
N LYS A 281 3.60 -21.88 -50.34
CA LYS A 281 3.87 -22.92 -51.34
C LYS A 281 4.86 -22.46 -52.44
N GLN A 282 4.76 -21.21 -52.88
CA GLN A 282 5.65 -20.66 -53.92
C GLN A 282 7.10 -20.50 -53.43
N ASP A 283 7.27 -20.08 -52.18
CA ASP A 283 8.59 -19.80 -51.57
C ASP A 283 9.22 -21.05 -50.88
N HIS A 284 8.58 -22.22 -50.96
CA HIS A 284 9.04 -23.45 -50.31
C HIS A 284 10.18 -24.16 -51.08
N ASP A 285 11.33 -24.33 -50.43
CA ASP A 285 12.43 -25.18 -50.92
C ASP A 285 12.08 -26.68 -50.76
N PRO A 286 11.95 -27.46 -51.87
CA PRO A 286 11.65 -28.90 -51.83
C PRO A 286 12.68 -29.77 -51.08
N ASN A 287 13.86 -29.21 -50.77
CA ASN A 287 14.92 -29.91 -50.06
C ASN A 287 14.93 -29.61 -48.54
N SER A 288 14.01 -28.76 -48.06
CA SER A 288 13.85 -28.50 -46.63
C SER A 288 13.24 -29.70 -45.91
N LYS A 289 13.75 -30.02 -44.70
CA LYS A 289 13.33 -31.21 -43.93
C LYS A 289 12.26 -30.91 -42.87
N ASP A 290 11.44 -29.90 -43.11
CA ASP A 290 10.33 -29.59 -42.21
C ASP A 290 9.08 -30.40 -42.62
N GLU A 291 8.89 -31.51 -41.92
CA GLU A 291 7.75 -32.41 -42.12
C GLU A 291 6.40 -31.70 -41.86
N GLY A 292 6.38 -30.71 -40.96
CA GLY A 292 5.19 -29.93 -40.64
C GLY A 292 4.77 -29.01 -41.78
N VAL A 293 5.72 -28.28 -42.37
CA VAL A 293 5.46 -27.39 -43.52
C VAL A 293 5.04 -28.20 -44.75
N SER A 294 5.73 -29.32 -45.03
CA SER A 294 5.38 -30.20 -46.16
C SER A 294 3.98 -30.82 -46.01
N ALA A 295 3.60 -31.22 -44.79
CA ALA A 295 2.25 -31.72 -44.49
C ALA A 295 1.18 -30.62 -44.66
N ALA A 296 1.47 -29.39 -44.23
CA ALA A 296 0.58 -28.24 -44.38
C ALA A 296 0.32 -27.91 -45.86
N ILE A 297 1.37 -27.82 -46.68
CA ILE A 297 1.25 -27.55 -48.13
C ILE A 297 0.41 -28.64 -48.80
N LYS A 298 0.66 -29.92 -48.50
CA LYS A 298 -0.15 -31.02 -49.04
C LYS A 298 -1.61 -30.93 -48.62
N SER A 299 -1.91 -30.58 -47.37
CA SER A 299 -3.30 -30.43 -46.91
C SER A 299 -4.02 -29.27 -47.60
N PHE A 300 -3.30 -28.21 -47.97
CA PHE A 300 -3.82 -27.10 -48.76
C PHE A 300 -4.07 -27.49 -50.23
N GLU A 301 -3.20 -28.30 -50.83
CA GLU A 301 -3.45 -28.89 -52.17
C GLU A 301 -4.67 -29.82 -52.16
N ASP A 302 -4.78 -30.71 -51.17
CA ASP A 302 -5.94 -31.61 -51.00
C ASP A 302 -7.25 -30.85 -50.73
N TRP A 303 -7.19 -29.66 -50.14
CA TRP A 303 -8.35 -28.79 -49.89
C TRP A 303 -8.73 -27.96 -51.12
N THR A 304 -7.78 -27.27 -51.77
CA THR A 304 -8.03 -26.51 -53.01
C THR A 304 -8.58 -27.40 -54.12
N ALA A 305 -8.13 -28.66 -54.22
CA ALA A 305 -8.68 -29.64 -55.16
C ALA A 305 -10.15 -30.03 -54.88
N ARG A 306 -10.61 -29.93 -53.62
CA ARG A 306 -12.03 -30.14 -53.26
C ARG A 306 -12.84 -28.87 -53.53
N GLU A 307 -12.31 -27.72 -53.13
CA GLU A 307 -12.97 -26.42 -53.28
C GLU A 307 -13.24 -26.11 -54.77
N ALA A 308 -12.28 -26.38 -55.66
CA ALA A 308 -12.41 -26.22 -57.12
C ALA A 308 -13.47 -27.14 -57.76
N SER A 309 -14.01 -28.13 -57.02
CA SER A 309 -15.13 -28.97 -57.46
C SER A 309 -16.49 -28.52 -56.93
N ALA A 310 -16.52 -27.49 -56.08
CA ALA A 310 -17.71 -27.01 -55.38
C ALA A 310 -18.28 -25.68 -55.90
N ASP A 311 -17.56 -24.95 -56.77
CA ASP A 311 -18.02 -23.66 -57.29
C ASP A 311 -19.14 -23.80 -58.33
N GLN A 312 -20.38 -23.72 -57.84
CA GLN A 312 -21.62 -23.60 -58.63
C GLN A 312 -22.56 -22.50 -58.10
N SER A 313 -22.03 -21.51 -57.36
CA SER A 313 -22.85 -20.58 -56.55
C SER A 313 -22.94 -19.11 -57.02
N GLU A 314 -22.22 -18.70 -58.09
CA GLU A 314 -22.27 -17.31 -58.59
C GLU A 314 -23.68 -16.83 -59.00
N PHE A 315 -24.57 -17.74 -59.43
CA PHE A 315 -25.93 -17.39 -59.84
C PHE A 315 -26.84 -16.95 -58.68
N LEU A 316 -26.43 -17.14 -57.42
CA LEU A 316 -27.24 -16.79 -56.25
C LEU A 316 -27.01 -15.37 -55.72
N GLU A 317 -25.96 -14.68 -56.18
CA GLU A 317 -25.49 -13.43 -55.57
C GLU A 317 -26.12 -12.16 -56.15
N SER A 318 -26.54 -12.20 -57.43
CA SER A 318 -27.44 -11.18 -57.99
C SER A 318 -28.73 -11.12 -57.20
N ASP A 319 -29.31 -12.28 -56.92
CA ASP A 319 -30.67 -12.44 -56.41
C ASP A 319 -30.76 -11.98 -54.94
N ILE A 320 -29.74 -12.30 -54.13
CA ILE A 320 -29.65 -11.81 -52.73
C ILE A 320 -29.53 -10.27 -52.69
N ASN A 321 -28.71 -9.68 -53.58
CA ASN A 321 -28.56 -8.23 -53.66
C ASN A 321 -29.82 -7.53 -54.22
N GLU A 322 -30.64 -8.22 -55.01
CA GLU A 322 -31.94 -7.73 -55.45
C GLU A 322 -32.97 -7.77 -54.32
N ILE A 323 -32.97 -8.83 -53.50
CA ILE A 323 -33.80 -8.94 -52.28
C ILE A 323 -33.44 -7.87 -51.23
N LEU A 324 -32.20 -7.40 -51.18
CA LEU A 324 -31.79 -6.34 -50.23
C LEU A 324 -32.26 -4.92 -50.60
N LYS A 325 -32.67 -4.64 -51.85
CA LYS A 325 -33.11 -3.28 -52.28
C LYS A 325 -34.52 -2.94 -51.81
N GLU A 326 -34.68 -1.80 -51.14
CA GLU A 326 -35.95 -1.28 -50.62
C GLU A 326 -37.16 -1.44 -51.58
N ASP A 327 -38.34 -1.68 -50.99
CA ASP A 327 -39.56 -2.00 -51.71
C ASP A 327 -40.17 -0.74 -52.35
N ASP A 328 -40.17 -0.70 -53.68
CA ASP A 328 -40.67 0.38 -54.54
C ASP A 328 -41.89 -0.10 -55.36
N GLU A 329 -42.55 0.82 -56.07
CA GLU A 329 -43.73 0.49 -56.92
C GLU A 329 -43.45 -0.55 -58.03
N THR A 330 -42.17 -0.77 -58.36
CA THR A 330 -41.71 -1.73 -59.37
C THR A 330 -40.85 -2.88 -58.84
N ASN A 331 -40.52 -2.93 -57.55
CA ASN A 331 -39.69 -3.98 -56.95
C ASN A 331 -40.13 -4.28 -55.50
N GLY A 332 -40.35 -5.55 -55.15
CA GLY A 332 -40.83 -5.93 -53.82
C GLY A 332 -42.35 -5.79 -53.65
N VAL A 333 -42.80 -5.58 -52.41
CA VAL A 333 -44.24 -5.47 -52.08
C VAL A 333 -44.66 -4.01 -52.08
N ASN A 334 -45.64 -3.64 -52.90
CA ASN A 334 -46.19 -2.28 -52.87
C ASN A 334 -47.07 -2.07 -51.62
N TRP A 335 -46.44 -1.73 -50.50
CA TRP A 335 -47.10 -1.49 -49.21
C TRP A 335 -48.14 -0.36 -49.27
N LYS A 336 -47.96 0.65 -50.12
CA LYS A 336 -48.92 1.77 -50.29
C LYS A 336 -50.26 1.29 -50.86
N ALA A 337 -50.24 0.35 -51.81
CA ALA A 337 -51.47 -0.21 -52.39
C ALA A 337 -52.34 -0.95 -51.35
N PHE A 338 -51.73 -1.49 -50.30
CA PHE A 338 -52.43 -2.11 -49.17
C PHE A 338 -52.90 -1.09 -48.11
N GLU A 339 -52.32 0.11 -48.08
CA GLU A 339 -52.83 1.24 -47.28
C GLU A 339 -54.01 1.94 -47.97
N GLU A 340 -54.02 2.04 -49.31
CA GLU A 340 -55.12 2.66 -50.07
C GLU A 340 -56.40 1.82 -50.15
N HIS A 341 -56.34 0.49 -49.97
CA HIS A 341 -57.52 -0.38 -49.96
C HIS A 341 -58.32 -0.34 -48.63
N GLN A 342 -58.45 0.83 -48.01
CA GLN A 342 -59.42 1.10 -46.95
C GLN A 342 -60.77 1.51 -47.55
N GLY A 343 -61.69 0.54 -47.67
CA GLY A 343 -63.01 0.78 -48.25
C GLY A 343 -63.92 1.66 -47.37
N ASP A 344 -64.03 2.94 -47.76
CA ASP A 344 -65.21 3.85 -47.70
C ASP A 344 -66.06 3.95 -46.42
N THR A 345 -65.63 3.41 -45.28
CA THR A 345 -66.47 3.32 -44.06
C THR A 345 -65.98 4.13 -42.85
N ASP A 346 -64.74 4.63 -42.86
CA ASP A 346 -64.19 5.43 -41.75
C ASP A 346 -64.50 6.94 -41.82
N ILE A 347 -65.13 7.43 -42.90
CA ILE A 347 -65.52 8.86 -43.05
C ILE A 347 -66.59 9.29 -42.02
N LEU A 348 -67.29 8.33 -41.39
CA LEU A 348 -68.45 8.60 -40.52
C LEU A 348 -68.14 8.93 -39.05
N TYR A 349 -66.87 8.90 -38.61
CA TYR A 349 -66.51 9.18 -37.21
C TYR A 349 -65.34 10.15 -36.99
N ASP A 350 -64.76 10.74 -38.04
CA ASP A 350 -63.65 11.69 -37.88
C ASP A 350 -64.12 13.14 -37.81
N PHE A 351 -64.48 13.61 -36.60
CA PHE A 351 -64.92 14.99 -36.36
C PHE A 351 -63.82 16.03 -36.71
N ASP A 352 -62.56 15.62 -36.75
CA ASP A 352 -61.44 16.46 -37.18
C ASP A 352 -61.57 16.86 -38.66
N ALA A 353 -62.20 16.04 -39.51
CA ALA A 353 -62.38 16.28 -40.95
C ALA A 353 -63.24 17.53 -41.28
N TYR A 354 -64.10 17.97 -40.35
CA TYR A 354 -65.01 19.11 -40.54
C TYR A 354 -64.47 20.46 -40.04
N ILE A 355 -63.28 20.48 -39.43
CA ILE A 355 -62.69 21.68 -38.82
C ILE A 355 -61.63 22.28 -39.76
N PRO A 356 -61.72 23.58 -40.11
CA PRO A 356 -60.72 24.25 -40.93
C PRO A 356 -59.29 24.11 -40.36
N PRO A 357 -58.25 23.91 -41.20
CA PRO A 357 -56.91 23.57 -40.73
C PRO A 357 -56.30 24.60 -39.76
N PHE A 358 -56.62 25.89 -39.92
CA PHE A 358 -56.15 26.96 -39.02
C PHE A 358 -56.72 26.89 -37.58
N ILE A 359 -57.78 26.12 -37.34
CA ILE A 359 -58.41 25.95 -36.02
C ILE A 359 -57.94 24.67 -35.34
N ARG A 360 -57.61 23.61 -36.11
CA ARG A 360 -57.20 22.30 -35.57
C ARG A 360 -56.08 22.44 -34.54
N ASP A 361 -54.97 23.07 -34.92
CA ASP A 361 -53.77 23.16 -34.05
C ASP A 361 -54.06 23.91 -32.75
N VAL A 362 -54.77 25.06 -32.85
CA VAL A 362 -55.18 25.88 -31.69
C VAL A 362 -56.12 25.09 -30.76
N LEU A 363 -57.04 24.31 -31.31
CA LEU A 363 -57.99 23.50 -30.55
C LEU A 363 -57.29 22.32 -29.85
N HIS A 364 -56.40 21.61 -30.57
CA HIS A 364 -55.62 20.51 -29.99
C HIS A 364 -54.74 20.97 -28.81
N ASP A 365 -54.14 22.16 -28.90
CA ASP A 365 -53.33 22.71 -27.80
C ASP A 365 -54.16 23.14 -26.59
N LYS A 366 -55.31 23.79 -26.81
CA LYS A 366 -56.22 24.14 -25.70
C LYS A 366 -56.79 22.90 -25.01
N ILE A 367 -57.17 21.87 -25.76
CA ILE A 367 -57.64 20.58 -25.20
C ILE A 367 -56.53 19.88 -24.41
N ARG A 368 -55.28 19.91 -24.90
CA ARG A 368 -54.11 19.38 -24.16
C ARG A 368 -53.91 20.08 -22.82
N ILE A 369 -53.99 21.41 -22.79
CA ILE A 369 -53.83 22.20 -21.55
C ILE A 369 -54.94 21.90 -20.56
N VAL A 370 -56.21 21.86 -21.00
CA VAL A 370 -57.36 21.57 -20.13
C VAL A 370 -57.29 20.15 -19.57
N ARG A 371 -56.89 19.15 -20.37
CA ARG A 371 -56.70 17.78 -19.88
C ARG A 371 -55.57 17.69 -18.85
N LYS A 372 -54.41 18.33 -19.11
CA LYS A 372 -53.30 18.37 -18.13
C LYS A 372 -53.75 18.97 -16.80
N TRP A 373 -54.52 20.06 -16.84
CA TRP A 373 -55.12 20.66 -15.65
C TRP A 373 -56.05 19.68 -14.92
N LEU A 374 -56.94 18.96 -15.63
CA LEU A 374 -57.84 17.97 -15.04
C LEU A 374 -57.11 16.77 -14.40
N ILE A 375 -56.03 16.28 -15.01
CA ILE A 375 -55.19 15.21 -14.44
C ILE A 375 -54.48 15.71 -13.18
N SER A 376 -53.86 16.90 -13.23
CA SER A 376 -53.14 17.48 -12.08
C SER A 376 -54.04 17.79 -10.87
N ASN A 377 -55.34 17.99 -11.08
CA ASN A 377 -56.33 18.18 -10.01
C ASN A 377 -57.06 16.88 -9.62
N GLY A 378 -56.61 15.70 -10.09
CA GLY A 378 -57.20 14.40 -9.75
C GLY A 378 -58.60 14.14 -10.31
N MET A 379 -59.09 14.95 -11.25
CA MET A 379 -60.42 14.79 -11.88
C MET A 379 -60.42 13.82 -13.08
N MET A 380 -59.25 13.37 -13.53
CA MET A 380 -59.12 12.35 -14.58
C MET A 380 -58.04 11.33 -14.18
N ALA A 381 -58.29 10.05 -14.47
CA ALA A 381 -57.28 9.01 -14.34
C ALA A 381 -56.16 9.19 -15.37
N ASP A 382 -54.93 8.91 -14.95
CA ASP A 382 -53.77 8.83 -15.83
C ASP A 382 -53.94 7.65 -16.81
N PRO A 383 -53.75 7.81 -18.13
CA PRO A 383 -53.81 6.70 -19.08
C PRO A 383 -52.73 5.62 -18.87
N ALA A 384 -51.76 5.82 -17.99
CA ALA A 384 -50.68 4.87 -17.67
C ALA A 384 -51.11 3.59 -16.90
N THR A 385 -52.37 3.14 -17.02
CA THR A 385 -52.89 1.93 -16.35
C THR A 385 -52.66 0.61 -17.11
N ASP A 386 -52.14 0.65 -18.34
CA ASP A 386 -51.51 -0.51 -18.99
C ASP A 386 -49.99 -0.29 -18.99
N GLY A 387 -49.24 -1.23 -18.40
CA GLY A 387 -47.85 -1.07 -17.94
C GLY A 387 -46.75 -1.00 -19.00
N SER A 388 -47.01 -0.42 -20.17
CA SER A 388 -45.99 -0.09 -21.17
C SER A 388 -45.82 1.42 -21.29
N GLU A 389 -44.76 1.96 -20.69
CA GLU A 389 -44.25 3.31 -20.97
C GLU A 389 -44.05 3.47 -22.50
N SER A 390 -44.29 4.66 -23.06
CA SER A 390 -44.02 4.87 -24.48
C SER A 390 -42.52 4.82 -24.76
N SER A 391 -42.13 4.34 -25.95
CA SER A 391 -40.71 4.12 -26.30
C SER A 391 -39.85 5.38 -26.10
N ALA A 392 -40.42 6.57 -26.32
CA ALA A 392 -39.74 7.85 -26.08
C ALA A 392 -39.50 8.14 -24.58
N VAL A 393 -40.49 7.87 -23.71
CA VAL A 393 -40.32 7.98 -22.25
C VAL A 393 -39.27 6.98 -21.77
N LYS A 394 -39.34 5.74 -22.24
CA LYS A 394 -38.38 4.67 -21.90
C LYS A 394 -36.95 5.03 -22.32
N ALA A 395 -36.75 5.51 -23.55
CA ALA A 395 -35.43 5.92 -24.03
C ALA A 395 -34.87 7.13 -23.27
N ALA A 396 -35.69 8.14 -22.98
CA ALA A 396 -35.28 9.30 -22.19
C ALA A 396 -34.96 8.92 -20.72
N ARG A 397 -35.71 7.96 -20.17
CA ARG A 397 -35.46 7.38 -18.85
C ARG A 397 -34.15 6.60 -18.81
N GLU A 398 -33.93 5.69 -19.75
CA GLU A 398 -32.69 4.90 -19.86
C GLU A 398 -31.46 5.80 -20.05
N ALA A 399 -31.58 6.90 -20.80
CA ALA A 399 -30.53 7.91 -20.93
C ALA A 399 -30.23 8.63 -19.60
N ALA A 400 -31.26 9.04 -18.85
CA ALA A 400 -31.09 9.70 -17.55
C ALA A 400 -30.54 8.73 -16.47
N GLU A 401 -31.04 7.50 -16.42
CA GLU A 401 -30.55 6.44 -15.53
C GLU A 401 -29.09 6.06 -15.87
N GLY A 402 -28.75 5.97 -17.16
CA GLY A 402 -27.38 5.72 -17.63
C GLY A 402 -26.40 6.82 -17.20
N ALA A 403 -26.76 8.09 -17.41
CA ALA A 403 -25.95 9.22 -16.94
C ALA A 403 -25.80 9.26 -15.41
N ALA A 404 -26.84 8.86 -14.65
CA ALA A 404 -26.76 8.76 -13.20
C ALA A 404 -25.85 7.61 -12.73
N GLN A 405 -25.82 6.47 -13.45
CA GLN A 405 -24.88 5.37 -13.19
C GLN A 405 -23.44 5.77 -13.51
N GLU A 406 -23.19 6.44 -14.64
CA GLU A 406 -21.87 6.96 -15.02
C GLU A 406 -21.34 7.97 -13.98
N LEU A 407 -22.18 8.92 -13.56
CA LEU A 407 -21.86 9.87 -12.49
C LEU A 407 -21.53 9.17 -11.16
N SER A 408 -22.32 8.16 -10.77
CA SER A 408 -22.09 7.38 -9.55
C SER A 408 -20.75 6.64 -9.60
N GLN A 409 -20.43 6.02 -10.73
CA GLN A 409 -19.14 5.37 -10.94
C GLN A 409 -17.98 6.38 -10.86
N LYS A 410 -18.07 7.51 -11.56
CA LYS A 410 -17.03 8.56 -11.55
C LYS A 410 -16.85 9.21 -10.19
N THR A 411 -17.92 9.38 -9.43
CA THR A 411 -17.87 9.87 -8.04
C THR A 411 -17.16 8.88 -7.13
N ARG A 412 -17.39 7.56 -7.29
CA ARG A 412 -16.68 6.52 -6.53
C ARG A 412 -15.19 6.45 -6.91
N GLU A 413 -14.85 6.57 -8.19
CA GLU A 413 -13.46 6.65 -8.67
C GLU A 413 -12.74 7.88 -8.08
N LEU A 414 -13.41 9.04 -8.07
CA LEU A 414 -12.90 10.28 -7.47
C LEU A 414 -12.63 10.14 -5.97
N GLU A 415 -13.57 9.57 -5.22
CA GLU A 415 -13.43 9.38 -3.77
C GLU A 415 -12.32 8.38 -3.43
N GLN A 416 -12.14 7.34 -4.25
CA GLN A 416 -11.04 6.40 -4.11
C GLN A 416 -9.67 7.07 -4.32
N GLU A 417 -9.48 7.84 -5.41
CA GLU A 417 -8.22 8.56 -5.66
C GLU A 417 -7.95 9.66 -4.61
N LYS A 418 -9.00 10.31 -4.08
CA LYS A 418 -8.89 11.24 -2.94
C LYS A 418 -8.46 10.54 -1.66
N SER A 419 -9.03 9.38 -1.35
CA SER A 419 -8.60 8.55 -0.22
C SER A 419 -7.14 8.11 -0.40
N ASP A 420 -6.76 7.70 -1.61
CA ASP A 420 -5.38 7.31 -1.94
C ASP A 420 -4.39 8.47 -1.90
N LEU A 421 -4.82 9.74 -1.97
CA LEU A 421 -3.97 10.92 -1.72
C LEU A 421 -3.88 11.34 -0.24
N GLN A 422 -4.83 10.90 0.60
CA GLN A 422 -4.83 11.18 2.04
C GLN A 422 -4.09 10.14 2.89
N LYS A 423 -3.84 8.94 2.34
CA LYS A 423 -3.09 7.88 3.02
C LYS A 423 -1.63 8.30 3.28
N ASP A 424 -1.09 7.84 4.40
CA ASP A 424 0.32 8.03 4.74
C ASP A 424 1.20 7.00 4.01
N PHE A 425 2.05 7.49 3.10
CA PHE A 425 3.08 6.74 2.36
C PHE A 425 4.49 6.95 2.94
N GLY A 426 4.59 7.40 4.19
CA GLY A 426 5.83 7.65 4.90
C GLY A 426 6.58 8.89 4.40
N PRO A 427 7.84 9.07 4.83
CA PRO A 427 8.63 10.25 4.50
C PRO A 427 8.76 10.47 2.99
N SER A 428 8.36 11.65 2.51
CA SER A 428 8.35 12.03 1.08
C SER A 428 7.52 11.11 0.17
N ASP A 429 6.48 10.47 0.71
CA ASP A 429 5.60 9.50 0.04
C ASP A 429 6.35 8.30 -0.58
N ILE A 430 7.56 7.99 -0.12
CA ILE A 430 8.48 7.05 -0.78
C ILE A 430 7.87 5.66 -1.02
N PHE A 431 6.97 5.20 -0.14
CA PHE A 431 6.34 3.89 -0.27
C PHE A 431 5.32 3.82 -1.42
N ARG A 432 4.88 4.96 -1.99
CA ARG A 432 4.05 5.01 -3.21
C ARG A 432 4.75 4.38 -4.42
N ALA A 433 6.09 4.41 -4.47
CA ALA A 433 6.87 3.76 -5.55
C ALA A 433 6.89 2.21 -5.45
N ILE A 434 6.47 1.63 -4.32
CA ILE A 434 6.46 0.17 -4.11
C ILE A 434 5.10 -0.40 -3.69
N GLN A 435 4.06 0.44 -3.58
CA GLN A 435 2.68 0.04 -3.28
C GLN A 435 2.25 -1.15 -4.17
N GLY A 436 1.75 -2.22 -3.54
CA GLY A 436 1.27 -3.42 -4.23
C GLY A 436 2.36 -4.35 -4.79
N LYS A 437 3.66 -4.01 -4.69
CA LYS A 437 4.73 -4.99 -4.87
C LYS A 437 4.73 -5.95 -3.67
N CYS A 438 5.05 -7.22 -3.89
CA CYS A 438 5.15 -8.22 -2.83
C CYS A 438 6.55 -8.85 -2.79
N ALA A 439 7.06 -9.11 -1.60
CA ALA A 439 8.30 -9.83 -1.34
C ALA A 439 7.99 -11.12 -0.58
N GLU A 440 8.68 -12.21 -0.91
CA GLU A 440 8.45 -13.53 -0.31
C GLU A 440 9.72 -14.10 0.34
N ILE A 441 9.56 -14.84 1.44
CA ILE A 441 10.62 -15.65 2.06
C ILE A 441 10.09 -17.01 2.52
N ASP A 442 10.88 -18.05 2.27
CA ASP A 442 10.67 -19.38 2.80
C ASP A 442 11.27 -19.53 4.20
N ALA A 443 10.43 -19.68 5.23
CA ALA A 443 10.86 -19.89 6.61
C ALA A 443 10.10 -21.07 7.26
N GLY A 444 10.82 -22.18 7.48
CA GLY A 444 10.23 -23.41 8.01
C GLY A 444 9.21 -24.03 7.03
N GLU A 445 8.05 -24.43 7.56
CA GLU A 445 6.96 -25.07 6.80
C GLU A 445 6.09 -24.09 6.00
N TYR A 446 6.34 -22.78 6.12
CA TYR A 446 5.57 -21.72 5.51
C TYR A 446 6.42 -20.84 4.59
N THR A 447 5.75 -20.20 3.64
CA THR A 447 6.27 -19.11 2.82
C THR A 447 5.53 -17.85 3.25
N TYR A 448 6.28 -16.84 3.67
CA TYR A 448 5.75 -15.57 4.14
C TYR A 448 5.83 -14.55 3.01
N GLU A 449 4.71 -13.89 2.73
CA GLU A 449 4.59 -12.86 1.71
C GLU A 449 4.19 -11.53 2.36
N LEU A 450 4.95 -10.48 2.07
CA LEU A 450 4.69 -9.10 2.46
C LEU A 450 4.33 -8.31 1.21
N CYS A 451 3.09 -7.82 1.11
CA CYS A 451 2.70 -6.85 0.09
C CYS A 451 2.70 -5.43 0.68
N TRP A 452 3.49 -4.54 0.08
CA TRP A 452 3.67 -3.17 0.57
C TRP A 452 2.36 -2.39 0.54
N LEU A 453 1.98 -1.84 1.71
CA LEU A 453 0.75 -1.05 1.94
C LEU A 453 -0.58 -1.77 1.65
N ASP A 454 -0.58 -3.11 1.54
CA ASP A 454 -1.79 -3.94 1.41
C ASP A 454 -1.90 -4.91 2.61
N LYS A 455 -1.29 -6.09 2.52
CA LYS A 455 -1.44 -7.16 3.52
C LYS A 455 -0.23 -8.08 3.63
N THR A 456 -0.21 -8.86 4.71
CA THR A 456 0.78 -9.92 4.97
C THR A 456 0.11 -11.29 4.95
N LEU A 457 0.75 -12.27 4.30
CA LEU A 457 0.18 -13.59 4.04
C LEU A 457 1.17 -14.70 4.46
N GLN A 458 0.65 -15.71 5.14
CA GLN A 458 1.34 -16.97 5.42
C GLN A 458 0.79 -18.06 4.50
N LYS A 459 1.59 -18.55 3.55
CA LYS A 459 1.25 -19.66 2.65
C LYS A 459 1.86 -20.96 3.21
N SER A 460 1.08 -22.04 3.32
CA SER A 460 1.63 -23.35 3.72
C SER A 460 2.32 -24.04 2.55
N LYS A 461 3.49 -24.66 2.78
CA LYS A 461 4.18 -25.45 1.75
C LYS A 461 3.52 -26.81 1.48
N LYS A 462 2.75 -27.33 2.45
CA LYS A 462 2.12 -28.66 2.38
C LYS A 462 0.66 -28.63 1.89
N GLY A 463 0.11 -27.46 1.59
CA GLY A 463 -1.24 -27.34 1.02
C GLY A 463 -1.60 -25.90 0.67
N HIS A 464 -2.63 -25.71 -0.16
CA HIS A 464 -3.02 -24.41 -0.71
C HIS A 464 -3.66 -23.42 0.30
N ALA A 465 -3.53 -23.68 1.60
CA ALA A 465 -4.02 -22.79 2.64
C ALA A 465 -3.10 -21.56 2.76
N SER A 466 -3.65 -20.39 2.45
CA SER A 466 -3.08 -19.10 2.81
C SER A 466 -3.83 -18.51 4.02
N SER A 467 -3.11 -17.78 4.85
CA SER A 467 -3.60 -17.20 6.11
C SER A 467 -3.24 -15.71 6.13
N ASN A 468 -4.23 -14.84 6.33
CA ASN A 468 -3.98 -13.40 6.47
C ASN A 468 -3.36 -13.13 7.85
N MET A 469 -2.18 -12.53 7.87
CA MET A 469 -1.42 -12.17 9.08
C MET A 469 -1.66 -10.72 9.53
N GLY A 470 -2.27 -9.88 8.69
CA GLY A 470 -2.55 -8.48 8.98
C GLY A 470 -2.65 -7.64 7.72
N ASN A 471 -3.50 -6.60 7.74
CA ASN A 471 -3.64 -5.59 6.70
C ASN A 471 -2.97 -4.29 7.16
N TYR A 472 -2.40 -3.51 6.25
CA TYR A 472 -1.66 -2.29 6.59
C TYR A 472 -2.53 -1.29 7.36
N ALA A 473 -2.01 -0.78 8.48
CA ALA A 473 -2.70 0.17 9.35
C ALA A 473 -1.99 1.54 9.42
N ARG A 474 -0.68 1.55 9.72
CA ARG A 474 0.12 2.78 9.88
C ARG A 474 1.63 2.52 9.85
N ILE A 475 2.43 3.58 9.78
CA ILE A 475 3.87 3.58 10.03
C ILE A 475 4.12 4.18 11.42
N ASP A 476 4.78 3.42 12.30
CA ASP A 476 5.31 3.87 13.59
C ASP A 476 6.84 4.05 13.49
N ILE A 477 7.46 4.71 14.49
CA ILE A 477 8.92 4.69 14.70
C ILE A 477 9.19 4.00 16.05
N ALA A 478 10.12 3.05 16.08
CA ALA A 478 10.53 2.34 17.29
C ALA A 478 12.04 2.11 17.30
N THR A 479 12.64 2.09 18.48
CA THR A 479 14.08 1.81 18.64
C THR A 479 14.33 0.31 18.49
N ALA A 480 15.29 -0.04 17.63
CA ALA A 480 15.88 -1.36 17.61
C ALA A 480 17.18 -1.32 18.43
N ASP A 481 17.49 -2.39 19.15
CA ASP A 481 18.73 -2.60 19.88
C ASP A 481 19.31 -3.97 19.52
N GLU A 482 19.67 -4.13 18.25
CA GLU A 482 20.27 -5.36 17.71
C GLU A 482 21.73 -5.12 17.34
N GLU A 483 22.61 -6.08 17.67
CA GLU A 483 24.00 -6.05 17.22
C GLU A 483 24.10 -6.16 15.70
N ASP A 484 25.09 -5.47 15.12
CA ASP A 484 25.33 -5.49 13.69
C ASP A 484 25.81 -6.88 13.23
N ARG A 485 24.97 -7.55 12.44
CA ARG A 485 25.28 -8.87 11.89
C ARG A 485 26.39 -8.76 10.84
N VAL A 486 27.30 -9.73 10.84
CA VAL A 486 28.39 -9.86 9.86
C VAL A 486 27.86 -9.83 8.42
N ASP A 487 26.67 -10.37 8.19
CA ASP A 487 25.97 -10.41 6.89
C ASP A 487 25.51 -9.03 6.37
N GLY A 488 25.57 -7.98 7.20
CA GLY A 488 25.01 -6.66 6.90
C GLY A 488 23.47 -6.58 6.87
N ARG A 489 22.80 -7.68 7.22
CA ARG A 489 21.33 -7.83 7.29
C ARG A 489 20.86 -7.68 8.74
N SER A 490 21.03 -6.51 9.32
CA SER A 490 20.68 -6.18 10.71
C SER A 490 19.83 -4.91 10.79
N LEU A 491 18.98 -4.83 11.80
CA LEU A 491 18.36 -3.56 12.18
C LEU A 491 19.38 -2.62 12.84
N GLY A 492 20.43 -3.13 13.49
CA GLY A 492 21.39 -2.32 14.24
C GLY A 492 20.74 -1.68 15.48
N SER A 493 21.45 -0.74 16.12
CA SER A 493 20.87 0.09 17.19
C SER A 493 20.37 1.45 16.64
N GLY A 494 19.28 1.95 17.21
CA GLY A 494 18.70 3.27 16.93
C GLY A 494 17.24 3.23 16.44
N PRO A 495 16.64 4.41 16.18
CA PRO A 495 15.26 4.52 15.71
C PRO A 495 15.09 3.92 14.31
N ARG A 496 14.02 3.16 14.10
CA ARG A 496 13.64 2.57 12.80
C ARG A 496 12.16 2.69 12.53
N MET A 497 11.82 2.79 11.25
CA MET A 497 10.42 2.75 10.79
C MET A 497 9.88 1.33 10.92
N VAL A 498 8.68 1.21 11.48
CA VAL A 498 7.95 -0.04 11.66
C VAL A 498 6.56 0.09 11.05
N MET A 499 6.28 -0.68 9.99
CA MET A 499 4.93 -0.75 9.44
C MET A 499 4.09 -1.73 10.27
N ARG A 500 2.95 -1.26 10.75
CA ARG A 500 1.99 -2.04 11.53
C ARG A 500 0.95 -2.62 10.59
N TYR A 501 0.84 -3.94 10.56
CA TYR A 501 -0.22 -4.67 9.87
C TYR A 501 -1.14 -5.31 10.92
N GLU A 502 -2.38 -4.87 10.97
CA GLU A 502 -3.37 -5.20 12.00
C GLU A 502 -4.63 -5.82 11.38
N ASN A 503 -5.58 -6.28 12.20
CA ASN A 503 -6.87 -6.85 11.75
C ASN A 503 -6.72 -8.06 10.80
N GLY A 504 -5.70 -8.90 11.01
CA GLY A 504 -5.52 -10.17 10.30
C GLY A 504 -6.54 -11.23 10.70
N GLN A 505 -6.38 -12.44 10.15
CA GLN A 505 -7.29 -13.54 10.44
C GLN A 505 -7.26 -13.90 11.94
N THR A 506 -8.44 -14.12 12.54
CA THR A 506 -8.56 -14.46 13.97
C THR A 506 -7.83 -15.76 14.31
N CYS A 507 -6.98 -15.70 15.34
CA CYS A 507 -6.25 -16.83 15.89
C CYS A 507 -7.15 -17.66 16.82
N TRP A 508 -7.08 -19.00 16.76
CA TRP A 508 -7.91 -19.86 17.63
C TRP A 508 -7.64 -19.70 19.14
N ASN A 509 -6.43 -19.26 19.51
CA ASN A 509 -6.00 -19.09 20.91
C ASN A 509 -5.10 -17.84 21.05
N GLY A 510 -5.54 -16.72 20.48
CA GLY A 510 -4.82 -15.45 20.48
C GLY A 510 -5.69 -14.31 19.93
N PRO A 511 -5.14 -13.08 19.86
CA PRO A 511 -5.81 -11.96 19.22
C PRO A 511 -5.99 -12.20 17.70
N GLN A 512 -6.63 -11.25 17.01
CA GLN A 512 -6.47 -11.17 15.56
C GLN A 512 -4.99 -11.09 15.20
N ARG A 513 -4.59 -11.82 14.15
CA ARG A 513 -3.19 -11.81 13.72
C ARG A 513 -2.74 -10.39 13.40
N ARG A 514 -1.53 -10.05 13.84
CA ARG A 514 -0.84 -8.79 13.51
C ARG A 514 0.61 -9.08 13.11
N THR A 515 1.15 -8.24 12.25
CA THR A 515 2.54 -8.30 11.80
C THR A 515 3.21 -6.94 11.95
N ASP A 516 4.34 -6.91 12.66
CA ASP A 516 5.20 -5.75 12.81
C ASP A 516 6.38 -5.88 11.84
N VAL A 517 6.41 -5.02 10.83
CA VAL A 517 7.44 -5.05 9.76
C VAL A 517 8.47 -3.97 10.04
N TRP A 518 9.63 -4.38 10.53
CA TRP A 518 10.77 -3.52 10.84
C TRP A 518 11.64 -3.29 9.62
N LEU A 519 11.93 -2.03 9.30
CA LEU A 519 12.64 -1.67 8.08
C LEU A 519 14.14 -1.41 8.33
N GLY A 520 14.98 -2.18 7.65
CA GLY A 520 16.43 -2.01 7.58
C GLY A 520 16.88 -1.42 6.24
N CYS A 521 17.98 -0.68 6.23
CA CYS A 521 18.57 -0.17 5.00
C CYS A 521 19.15 -1.32 4.15
N ALA A 522 18.72 -1.44 2.89
CA ALA A 522 19.19 -2.46 1.96
C ALA A 522 19.25 -1.98 0.51
N GLU A 523 20.02 -2.66 -0.35
CA GLU A 523 20.06 -2.36 -1.79
C GLU A 523 18.78 -2.82 -2.54
N THR A 524 17.98 -3.72 -1.97
CA THR A 524 16.77 -4.31 -2.59
C THR A 524 15.72 -4.62 -1.53
N GLU A 525 14.46 -4.67 -1.93
CA GLU A 525 13.33 -5.11 -1.12
C GLU A 525 13.39 -6.63 -0.87
N GLU A 526 13.84 -7.04 0.31
CA GLU A 526 13.90 -8.46 0.71
C GLU A 526 13.55 -8.65 2.18
N ILE A 527 12.85 -9.73 2.52
CA ILE A 527 12.62 -10.13 3.92
C ILE A 527 13.87 -10.88 4.39
N TRP A 528 14.44 -10.48 5.53
CA TRP A 528 15.64 -11.08 6.10
C TRP A 528 15.30 -12.15 7.14
N ARG A 529 14.30 -11.90 7.99
CA ARG A 529 13.90 -12.78 9.08
C ARG A 529 12.40 -12.68 9.34
N VAL A 530 11.82 -13.81 9.71
CA VAL A 530 10.47 -13.91 10.25
C VAL A 530 10.58 -14.54 11.64
N SER A 531 9.89 -13.98 12.62
CA SER A 531 9.78 -14.53 13.97
C SER A 531 8.39 -14.32 14.53
N GLU A 532 7.91 -15.26 15.36
CA GLU A 532 6.67 -15.10 16.13
C GLU A 532 7.07 -14.61 17.53
N ALA A 533 6.80 -13.33 17.82
CA ALA A 533 7.20 -12.68 19.07
C ALA A 533 6.23 -13.02 20.21
N GLU A 534 4.93 -13.06 19.89
CA GLU A 534 3.86 -13.57 20.76
C GLU A 534 2.91 -14.40 19.89
N LYS A 535 1.99 -15.15 20.51
CA LYS A 535 1.01 -15.98 19.77
C LYS A 535 0.23 -15.12 18.76
N CYS A 536 0.36 -15.46 17.47
CA CYS A 536 -0.26 -14.72 16.37
C CYS A 536 0.19 -13.24 16.25
N VAL A 537 1.38 -12.91 16.76
CA VAL A 537 2.06 -11.62 16.63
C VAL A 537 3.43 -11.85 16.00
N TYR A 538 3.56 -11.46 14.73
CA TYR A 538 4.75 -11.74 13.93
C TYR A 538 5.65 -10.50 13.82
N LYS A 539 6.96 -10.67 13.97
CA LYS A 539 7.98 -9.67 13.67
C LYS A 539 8.70 -10.07 12.38
N LEU A 540 8.62 -9.20 11.37
CA LEU A 540 9.35 -9.30 10.10
C LEU A 540 10.47 -8.28 10.08
N GLU A 541 11.69 -8.72 9.80
CA GLU A 541 12.85 -7.85 9.53
C GLU A 541 13.01 -7.76 8.00
N VAL A 542 12.93 -6.56 7.43
CA VAL A 542 12.85 -6.35 5.97
C VAL A 542 13.84 -5.29 5.53
N GLY A 543 14.71 -5.65 4.59
CA GLY A 543 15.57 -4.72 3.89
C GLY A 543 14.78 -3.91 2.85
N THR A 544 14.96 -2.59 2.81
CA THR A 544 14.48 -1.73 1.73
C THR A 544 15.38 -0.50 1.55
N PRO A 545 15.58 0.00 0.31
CA PRO A 545 16.30 1.27 0.09
C PRO A 545 15.60 2.46 0.75
N ALA A 546 14.28 2.39 0.95
CA ALA A 546 13.49 3.47 1.54
C ALA A 546 13.85 3.77 3.01
N ALA A 547 14.41 2.80 3.74
CA ALA A 547 14.83 2.93 5.13
C ALA A 547 16.29 3.38 5.32
N CYS A 548 17.01 3.65 4.23
CA CYS A 548 18.36 4.20 4.31
C CYS A 548 18.34 5.69 4.66
N GLU A 549 19.03 6.07 5.72
CA GLU A 549 19.22 7.47 6.10
C GLU A 549 20.39 8.08 5.31
N ASP A 550 20.23 9.34 4.90
CA ASP A 550 21.32 10.08 4.28
C ASP A 550 22.36 10.50 5.35
N ASP A 551 23.65 10.29 5.08
CA ASP A 551 24.75 10.58 6.04
C ASP A 551 24.81 12.05 6.50
N THR A 552 24.07 12.94 5.84
CA THR A 552 23.88 14.34 6.22
C THR A 552 23.02 14.50 7.48
N VAL A 553 22.03 13.63 7.70
CA VAL A 553 21.07 13.70 8.82
C VAL A 553 21.69 13.18 10.11
N LYS A 554 22.54 12.15 10.03
CA LYS A 554 23.30 11.64 11.18
C LYS A 554 24.21 12.72 11.81
N LYS A 555 24.81 13.57 10.95
CA LYS A 555 25.67 14.69 11.39
C LYS A 555 24.92 15.90 11.95
N SER A 556 23.60 16.02 11.78
CA SER A 556 22.81 17.01 12.53
C SER A 556 22.45 16.47 13.91
N HIS A 557 21.94 15.24 14.00
CA HIS A 557 21.61 14.63 15.30
C HIS A 557 22.81 14.56 16.27
N GLU A 558 23.98 14.15 15.80
CA GLU A 558 25.22 14.11 16.61
C GLU A 558 25.65 15.51 17.11
N LYS A 559 25.27 16.58 16.41
CA LYS A 559 25.53 17.97 16.85
C LYS A 559 24.46 18.52 17.78
N ASP A 560 23.20 18.14 17.57
CA ASP A 560 22.07 18.58 18.38
C ASP A 560 22.13 17.94 19.79
N GLU A 561 22.61 16.70 19.90
CA GLU A 561 22.88 16.06 21.21
C GLU A 561 24.04 16.74 21.96
N LEU A 562 25.15 17.08 21.28
CA LEU A 562 26.26 17.80 21.93
C LEU A 562 25.94 19.26 22.30
N THR A 563 24.98 19.91 21.63
CA THR A 563 24.62 21.32 21.93
C THR A 563 23.62 21.45 23.09
N CYS A 564 22.84 20.41 23.41
CA CYS A 564 21.88 20.44 24.52
C CYS A 564 22.54 20.43 25.92
N ILE A 565 23.84 20.10 26.05
CA ILE A 565 24.54 19.98 27.34
C ILE A 565 25.15 21.33 27.82
N THR A 566 25.13 22.39 27.01
CA THR A 566 25.86 23.65 27.33
C THR A 566 24.98 24.90 27.56
N ALA A 567 23.67 24.76 27.66
CA ALA A 567 22.75 25.86 27.99
C ALA A 567 22.64 26.11 29.51
N ALA A 568 23.77 26.43 30.16
CA ALA A 568 23.77 26.97 31.52
C ALA A 568 23.55 28.51 31.49
N GLU A 569 22.71 29.00 32.39
CA GLU A 569 22.20 30.38 32.40
C GLU A 569 23.29 31.46 32.58
N PRO A 570 23.33 32.53 31.77
CA PRO A 570 24.11 33.71 32.07
C PRO A 570 23.34 34.69 32.98
N ASN A 571 23.84 34.85 34.21
CA ASN A 571 23.35 35.83 35.18
C ASN A 571 23.27 37.27 34.63
N VAL A 572 22.08 37.87 34.62
CA VAL A 572 21.89 39.29 34.29
C VAL A 572 22.25 40.17 35.50
N THR A 573 23.41 40.84 35.45
CA THR A 573 23.79 41.85 36.45
C THR A 573 23.31 43.23 36.02
N ILE A 574 22.41 43.85 36.77
CA ILE A 574 21.93 45.22 36.49
C ILE A 574 22.92 46.24 37.10
N ALA A 575 23.53 47.05 36.24
CA ALA A 575 24.27 48.26 36.62
C ALA A 575 23.83 49.43 35.72
N GLY A 576 23.34 50.52 36.31
CA GLY A 576 22.74 51.64 35.58
C GLY A 576 23.75 52.72 35.12
N GLY A 577 23.40 53.49 34.08
CA GLY A 577 24.29 54.54 33.57
C GLY A 577 23.75 55.45 32.46
N LYS A 578 22.93 56.45 32.82
CA LYS A 578 22.76 57.80 32.21
C LYS A 578 22.61 58.01 30.68
N LEU A 579 21.53 58.75 30.37
CA LEU A 579 21.24 59.53 29.14
C LEU A 579 22.40 60.40 28.61
N LYS A 580 22.43 60.62 27.28
CA LYS A 580 22.51 61.97 26.67
C LYS A 580 22.09 62.02 25.18
N GLU A 581 21.76 63.22 24.71
CA GLU A 581 21.03 63.54 23.47
C GLU A 581 21.88 63.60 22.18
N GLY A 582 21.22 63.59 21.01
CA GLY A 582 21.88 63.79 19.71
C GLY A 582 20.95 63.83 18.48
N TYR A 583 20.10 64.85 18.36
CA TYR A 583 19.34 65.24 17.15
C TYR A 583 20.21 66.16 16.24
N PRO A 584 19.96 66.34 14.91
CA PRO A 584 18.65 66.74 14.36
C PRO A 584 18.22 66.23 12.96
N LEU A 585 16.94 66.50 12.65
CA LEU A 585 16.28 66.29 11.37
C LEU A 585 16.67 67.33 10.30
N GLN A 586 16.48 66.99 9.02
CA GLN A 586 15.97 67.95 8.02
C GLN A 586 14.97 67.29 7.05
N THR A 587 13.94 68.05 6.70
CA THR A 587 12.72 67.64 5.97
C THR A 587 12.60 68.30 4.61
N THR A 588 12.03 67.63 3.60
CA THR A 588 11.22 68.28 2.56
C THR A 588 10.09 67.38 2.00
N HIS A 589 8.90 67.99 1.91
CA HIS A 589 7.66 67.63 1.19
C HIS A 589 7.86 67.20 -0.31
N ARG A 590 6.89 66.64 -1.09
CA ARG A 590 5.40 66.66 -1.03
C ARG A 590 4.73 65.63 -2.01
N PHE A 591 3.45 65.32 -1.74
CA PHE A 591 2.35 64.86 -2.65
C PHE A 591 2.38 63.50 -3.38
N GLY A 592 1.36 62.67 -3.08
CA GLY A 592 0.83 61.61 -3.97
C GLY A 592 -0.07 60.59 -3.25
N ARG A 593 -1.37 60.54 -3.57
CA ARG A 593 -2.36 59.50 -3.11
C ARG A 593 -1.85 58.08 -3.50
N GLN A 594 -2.23 56.96 -2.85
CA GLN A 594 -3.59 56.57 -2.44
C GLN A 594 -3.56 55.35 -1.45
N VAL A 595 -4.44 55.35 -0.44
CA VAL A 595 -5.10 54.24 0.35
C VAL A 595 -4.48 52.81 0.22
N ILE A 596 -4.11 52.08 1.28
CA ILE A 596 -4.94 51.45 2.35
C ILE A 596 -4.14 51.33 3.67
N TYR A 597 -4.80 51.45 4.84
CA TYR A 597 -4.21 51.20 6.16
C TYR A 597 -4.64 49.85 6.79
N SER A 598 -3.73 49.33 7.60
CA SER A 598 -3.78 48.21 8.57
C SER A 598 -5.12 47.75 9.14
N LEU A 599 -5.26 46.43 9.31
CA LEU A 599 -5.97 45.86 10.47
C LEU A 599 -5.14 46.13 11.73
N ASP A 600 -5.74 46.79 12.72
CA ASP A 600 -5.79 46.34 14.11
C ASP A 600 -6.52 47.37 14.99
N ALA A 601 -7.61 46.92 15.63
CA ALA A 601 -8.18 47.39 16.90
C ALA A 601 -9.71 47.22 16.93
N LEU A 602 -10.21 46.25 17.69
CA LEU A 602 -11.07 46.48 18.87
C LEU A 602 -11.76 45.17 19.32
N LEU A 603 -11.40 44.75 20.53
CA LEU A 603 -12.22 43.90 21.39
C LEU A 603 -13.25 44.76 22.14
N ASP A 604 -14.21 44.08 22.79
CA ASP A 604 -15.19 44.57 23.78
C ASP A 604 -16.44 45.34 23.31
N GLU A 605 -17.57 44.62 23.23
CA GLU A 605 -18.82 44.91 23.97
C GLU A 605 -19.76 43.67 23.89
N ILE A 606 -19.79 42.80 24.90
CA ILE A 606 -20.68 42.78 26.08
C ILE A 606 -22.10 42.17 25.86
N TYR A 607 -22.35 41.10 26.64
CA TYR A 607 -23.62 40.49 27.05
C TYR A 607 -24.94 41.31 26.92
N ALA A 608 -25.96 40.73 26.24
CA ALA A 608 -27.38 40.79 26.66
C ALA A 608 -28.28 39.72 25.97
N ARG A 609 -29.23 39.12 26.72
CA ARG A 609 -30.39 38.31 26.25
C ARG A 609 -31.65 39.25 26.08
N PRO A 610 -32.92 38.85 25.74
CA PRO A 610 -33.53 37.50 25.71
C PRO A 610 -34.73 37.17 24.73
N ASN A 611 -35.23 35.91 24.85
CA ASN A 611 -36.63 35.41 24.78
C ASN A 611 -37.48 35.27 23.48
N HIS A 612 -38.05 34.05 23.35
CA HIS A 612 -39.40 33.56 22.91
C HIS A 612 -39.31 32.35 21.94
N SER A 613 -40.10 31.27 21.99
CA SER A 613 -41.12 30.75 22.95
C SER A 613 -41.59 29.32 22.56
N TYR A 614 -41.94 28.44 23.53
CA TYR A 614 -43.05 27.42 23.62
C TYR A 614 -43.46 26.58 22.35
N GLU A 615 -43.89 25.30 22.35
CA GLU A 615 -44.46 24.41 23.39
C GLU A 615 -44.57 22.90 23.00
N LEU A 616 -44.74 22.02 24.01
CA LEU A 616 -45.48 20.70 24.08
C LEU A 616 -45.64 19.78 22.82
N TYR A 617 -45.38 18.47 22.92
CA TYR A 617 -46.32 17.48 23.53
C TYR A 617 -45.70 16.09 23.85
N ASP A 618 -46.06 15.54 25.02
CA ASP A 618 -46.10 14.11 25.38
C ASP A 618 -47.48 13.90 26.07
N PRO A 619 -48.14 12.73 25.96
CA PRO A 619 -48.37 12.01 27.22
C PRO A 619 -48.49 10.47 27.12
N LEU A 620 -47.89 9.75 28.07
CA LEU A 620 -48.56 9.00 29.17
C LEU A 620 -47.54 8.08 29.89
N ARG A 621 -47.13 8.39 31.14
CA ARG A 621 -47.66 7.82 32.43
C ARG A 621 -47.48 6.28 32.58
N ALA A 622 -47.05 5.72 33.73
CA ALA A 622 -46.79 6.28 35.07
C ALA A 622 -46.10 5.27 36.03
N ILE A 623 -45.62 5.75 37.20
CA ILE A 623 -45.63 5.07 38.55
C ILE A 623 -44.67 3.85 38.71
N TYR A 624 -43.82 3.68 39.76
CA TYR A 624 -43.57 4.42 41.03
C TYR A 624 -42.09 4.31 41.48
N LYS A 625 -41.76 4.80 42.70
CA LYS A 625 -40.41 5.01 43.25
C LYS A 625 -40.28 4.48 44.69
N ALA A 626 -39.06 4.08 45.10
CA ALA A 626 -38.65 3.71 46.48
C ALA A 626 -39.28 2.40 47.04
N GLU A 627 -38.78 1.75 48.10
CA GLU A 627 -37.81 2.13 49.14
C GLU A 627 -37.07 0.89 49.71
N ALA A 628 -36.27 1.04 50.79
CA ALA A 628 -35.24 0.07 51.22
C ALA A 628 -35.62 -0.93 52.34
N ASP A 629 -34.74 -1.92 52.53
CA ASP A 629 -34.38 -2.72 53.73
C ASP A 629 -35.44 -3.41 54.62
N THR A 630 -35.26 -4.73 54.78
CA THR A 630 -35.30 -5.42 56.10
C THR A 630 -34.42 -6.68 56.08
N ASP A 631 -33.62 -6.87 57.13
CA ASP A 631 -32.70 -8.00 57.38
C ASP A 631 -33.38 -9.38 57.47
N THR A 632 -32.60 -10.46 57.24
CA THR A 632 -32.22 -11.41 58.31
C THR A 632 -31.21 -12.49 57.86
N ASP A 633 -30.01 -12.43 58.45
CA ASP A 633 -29.19 -13.54 58.99
C ASP A 633 -29.35 -14.99 58.47
N THR A 634 -28.28 -15.59 57.93
CA THR A 634 -27.30 -16.43 58.68
C THR A 634 -26.37 -17.23 57.74
N ASP A 635 -25.08 -16.92 57.79
CA ASP A 635 -23.95 -17.83 58.14
C ASP A 635 -24.30 -19.32 58.46
N THR A 636 -23.50 -20.36 58.20
CA THR A 636 -22.05 -20.48 57.94
C THR A 636 -21.66 -21.89 57.44
N GLU A 637 -20.48 -21.99 56.81
CA GLU A 637 -19.48 -23.08 56.91
C GLU A 637 -19.69 -24.55 56.42
N ALA A 638 -18.64 -24.99 55.68
CA ALA A 638 -17.83 -26.21 55.89
C ALA A 638 -18.07 -27.54 55.14
N TRP A 639 -16.98 -27.92 54.44
CA TRP A 639 -16.26 -29.21 54.46
C TRP A 639 -16.69 -30.42 53.60
N SER A 640 -15.66 -31.00 52.95
CA SER A 640 -15.44 -32.40 52.53
C SER A 640 -16.60 -33.16 51.83
N GLY A 641 -16.44 -33.78 50.65
CA GLY A 641 -15.24 -34.25 49.97
C GLY A 641 -15.04 -35.77 50.14
N GLN A 642 -15.51 -36.58 49.18
CA GLN A 642 -15.06 -37.96 48.95
C GLN A 642 -15.54 -38.52 47.59
N ASN A 643 -14.60 -39.15 46.87
CA ASN A 643 -14.80 -40.14 45.80
C ASN A 643 -14.89 -41.55 46.46
N PRO A 644 -14.97 -42.74 45.80
CA PRO A 644 -15.15 -43.07 44.37
C PRO A 644 -16.12 -44.26 44.09
N ARG A 645 -16.37 -44.62 42.80
CA ARG A 645 -16.13 -45.98 42.24
C ARG A 645 -16.52 -46.16 40.75
N GLN A 646 -15.90 -47.18 40.13
CA GLN A 646 -16.14 -47.69 38.77
C GLN A 646 -17.09 -48.91 38.80
N GLU A 647 -17.71 -49.24 37.66
CA GLU A 647 -18.13 -50.62 37.33
C GLU A 647 -17.85 -50.99 35.86
N THR A 648 -17.92 -52.29 35.56
CA THR A 648 -17.32 -53.02 34.43
C THR A 648 -18.29 -54.10 33.94
N SER A 649 -18.30 -54.66 32.72
CA SER A 649 -17.47 -54.60 31.48
C SER A 649 -18.18 -55.50 30.43
N THR A 650 -17.67 -55.65 29.18
CA THR A 650 -17.40 -56.95 28.49
C THR A 650 -17.18 -56.84 26.97
N GLU A 651 -16.46 -57.82 26.40
CA GLU A 651 -16.08 -57.97 24.99
C GLU A 651 -17.00 -58.94 24.22
N ARG A 652 -17.05 -58.87 22.87
CA ARG A 652 -16.71 -60.02 21.99
C ARG A 652 -16.58 -59.68 20.49
N THR A 653 -16.12 -60.68 19.73
CA THR A 653 -15.36 -60.57 18.47
C THR A 653 -15.91 -61.42 17.30
N LYS A 654 -15.67 -60.98 16.05
CA LYS A 654 -15.70 -61.75 14.76
C LYS A 654 -17.08 -62.32 14.36
N GLY A 655 -17.44 -62.49 13.08
CA GLY A 655 -16.77 -62.28 11.79
C GLY A 655 -17.16 -63.41 10.80
N GLY A 656 -17.35 -63.13 9.50
CA GLY A 656 -17.67 -64.14 8.48
C GLY A 656 -18.38 -63.57 7.24
N ASP A 657 -18.05 -64.11 6.07
CA ASP A 657 -18.37 -63.61 4.72
C ASP A 657 -19.60 -64.30 4.05
N ASP A 658 -19.78 -63.99 2.76
CA ASP A 658 -20.48 -64.72 1.67
C ASP A 658 -21.92 -64.28 1.23
N ASP A 659 -21.96 -63.81 -0.03
CA ASP A 659 -23.06 -63.68 -1.03
C ASP A 659 -23.72 -65.07 -1.35
N PRO A 660 -24.87 -65.22 -2.08
CA PRO A 660 -25.18 -64.54 -3.37
C PRO A 660 -26.67 -64.46 -3.86
N GLU A 661 -26.86 -64.09 -5.16
CA GLU A 661 -28.00 -64.39 -6.07
C GLU A 661 -29.40 -63.72 -5.78
N VAL A 662 -30.35 -63.44 -6.72
CA VAL A 662 -30.44 -63.45 -8.21
C VAL A 662 -31.70 -62.67 -8.71
N GLU A 663 -31.67 -62.20 -9.97
CA GLU A 663 -32.79 -61.82 -10.89
C GLU A 663 -33.64 -60.51 -10.76
N ALA A 664 -34.33 -60.21 -11.88
CA ALA A 664 -34.82 -58.90 -12.37
C ALA A 664 -36.38 -58.94 -12.59
N PRO A 665 -37.08 -58.11 -13.44
CA PRO A 665 -36.70 -56.94 -14.25
C PRO A 665 -37.70 -55.73 -14.20
N VAL A 666 -37.42 -54.67 -14.98
CA VAL A 666 -38.34 -53.92 -15.88
C VAL A 666 -37.74 -52.54 -16.23
N THR A 667 -37.77 -52.18 -17.52
CA THR A 667 -37.34 -50.89 -18.12
C THR A 667 -38.54 -50.33 -18.94
N PRO A 668 -38.63 -49.05 -19.43
CA PRO A 668 -37.63 -48.44 -20.34
C PRO A 668 -37.50 -46.89 -20.44
N ARG A 669 -36.42 -46.48 -21.16
CA ARG A 669 -36.28 -45.26 -22.03
C ARG A 669 -36.31 -43.85 -21.37
N ASN A 670 -35.47 -42.88 -21.79
CA ASN A 670 -34.35 -42.90 -22.74
C ASN A 670 -33.33 -41.76 -22.45
N LYS A 671 -32.03 -42.08 -22.39
CA LYS A 671 -30.89 -41.12 -22.44
C LYS A 671 -29.72 -41.81 -23.16
N ARG A 672 -29.17 -41.18 -24.21
CA ARG A 672 -27.87 -41.38 -24.92
C ARG A 672 -27.98 -40.67 -26.29
N THR A 673 -26.93 -40.24 -26.99
CA THR A 673 -25.46 -40.46 -26.99
C THR A 673 -24.82 -39.16 -27.55
N GLY A 674 -23.56 -38.76 -27.37
CA GLY A 674 -22.27 -39.44 -27.10
C GLY A 674 -21.27 -39.04 -28.22
N GLN A 675 -19.96 -39.33 -28.21
CA GLN A 675 -18.97 -39.55 -27.15
C GLN A 675 -17.56 -39.54 -27.83
N TRP A 676 -16.62 -38.71 -27.35
CA TRP A 676 -15.14 -38.85 -27.35
C TRP A 676 -14.34 -39.44 -28.53
N LEU A 677 -13.15 -38.85 -28.79
CA LEU A 677 -11.86 -39.59 -28.74
C LEU A 677 -10.65 -38.65 -28.61
N ARG A 678 -9.61 -39.08 -27.86
CA ARG A 678 -8.30 -38.41 -27.72
C ARG A 678 -7.23 -39.45 -27.30
N ALA A 679 -6.17 -39.62 -28.08
CA ALA A 679 -4.83 -40.18 -27.74
C ALA A 679 -4.00 -40.22 -29.06
N ALA A 680 -2.84 -39.54 -29.15
CA ALA A 680 -1.47 -40.07 -28.97
C ALA A 680 -1.02 -41.03 -30.11
N GLN A 681 0.22 -41.02 -30.62
CA GLN A 681 1.47 -40.44 -30.09
C GLN A 681 2.55 -40.35 -31.21
N SER A 682 3.24 -39.22 -31.35
CA SER A 682 4.59 -39.06 -31.93
C SER A 682 5.10 -37.65 -31.65
#